data_AF-A0A0D2T3C1-F1
#
_entry.id   AF-A0A0D2T3C1-F1
#
_cell.length_a   1.000
_cell.length_b   1.000
_cell.length_c   1.000
_cell.angle_alpha   90.00
_cell.angle_beta   90.00
_cell.angle_gamma   90.00
#
_symmetry.space_group_name_H-M   'P 1'
#
loop_
_entity.id
_entity.type
_entity.pdbx_description
1 polymer ?
#
loop_
_entity_poly.entity_id
_entity_poly.type
_entity_poly.pdbx_seq_one_letter_code
_entity_poly.pdbx_strand_id
1 'polypeptide(L)'
;MTRGRIRARLRLSHLYTFACTRPEATEEGPHSIEGPGYSRLVHCNQPLMHKKKPFKYRSNYISTTKYNFFTFLPKALYEQFHRVANLYFLAAAIVSVTPLSPFSAVSMIAPLVFVVGLSMAKEALEDWRRFMQDIKVNSRKVKFHKGEGVFDYKSWKKLQVGDVVKVEKDQFFPADLLLLSSSYEDGICYVETMNLDGETNLKVKRALEVTLPLDEDASFKNFTGKIKCEDPNPSLYTFIGNFEYDHEVYALDPSQILLRDSKLRNTAFVYGVVIFTGHDSKVMQNATKSPSKRSRIERKMDYIIYVLFSLLLVISLVSSIGFAVKTKFDMPDWWYLQPQNTDDYYDPRKPVLSGVTHLITALMLYGYLIPISLYVSIEVVKVLQATFINQDIQMYDEETGNPAQARTSNLNEELGQVDTILSDKTGTLTCNQMDFLKCSIAGTAYGMSSSEVELAAAQQMASDLEDQDVERSTDFRQKGKQQEIELETVVIPKDEMVHKSPIKGFSFEDSRVMEGNWLNEPNADVIMLFFRILAICHTAVPELNEETGNYKYESESPDEAAFLVAAREFGFEFCKRTQSSVFVRERYSASGKTIDREFKLLNMLEFTSKRKRMTVIVRDEDGQILVLCKGADSIIFDRLSKNGRLYEEDTTRHLNEYGEAGLRTLALAYKRLGEFEYSAWNNEFQEAKTTIGADRDLMLENIAEMMEKDLILVGATAVEDKLQKGVPQCIDKLAQAGLKIWVLTGDKVETAINIGYACSLLRQGMKQICITEISSDAKEVVKENILLQITNASQMIKLERDPHAAFALIIDGKTLAYALEDDVKQQFLVLAVQCAPVICCRVSPKQKALVTRLVKEGTGKTTLAIGDGANDVGMIKEADIGVGISGVEGMQAVMASDFSIAQFRFLERLLVVHGHWCYKRIAQMVIMRDCLHFSFSCTLSAWSTSNSVPLRPSGLLFLLQEYSIWPHPFLL
;
A
#
# COMPACT_ATOMS: atom_id res chain seq x y z
N MET A 1 47.27 -14.97 -1.88
CA MET A 1 47.56 -13.97 -0.82
C MET A 1 47.65 -12.59 -1.48
N THR A 2 46.60 -11.78 -1.37
CA THR A 2 46.64 -10.34 -1.69
C THR A 2 45.36 -9.72 -1.12
N ARG A 3 45.49 -9.08 0.05
CA ARG A 3 44.42 -8.38 0.76
C ARG A 3 44.19 -6.99 0.13
N GLY A 4 43.03 -6.78 -0.48
CA GLY A 4 42.53 -5.45 -0.87
C GLY A 4 41.69 -4.84 0.24
N ARG A 5 42.17 -3.75 0.86
CA ARG A 5 41.48 -3.00 1.92
C ARG A 5 40.36 -2.12 1.33
N ILE A 6 39.13 -2.36 1.74
CA ILE A 6 37.98 -1.48 1.49
C ILE A 6 37.96 -0.39 2.57
N ARG A 7 38.05 0.88 2.15
CA ARG A 7 37.88 2.06 3.00
C ARG A 7 36.40 2.20 3.38
N ALA A 8 36.04 1.82 4.60
CA ALA A 8 34.75 2.19 5.20
C ALA A 8 34.78 3.68 5.60
N ARG A 9 33.83 4.47 5.08
CA ARG A 9 33.55 5.84 5.54
C ARG A 9 33.04 5.79 6.98
N LEU A 10 33.80 6.38 7.90
CA LEU A 10 33.42 6.61 9.30
C LEU A 10 32.16 7.50 9.36
N ARG A 11 31.04 6.95 9.86
CA ARG A 11 29.86 7.71 10.27
C ARG A 11 30.13 8.33 11.64
N LEU A 12 30.32 9.65 11.67
CA LEU A 12 30.57 10.47 12.86
C LEU A 12 29.28 10.77 13.66
N SER A 13 28.39 9.78 13.84
CA SER A 13 27.08 9.95 14.50
C SER A 13 26.99 9.33 15.90
N HIS A 14 28.12 9.00 16.54
CA HIS A 14 28.16 8.34 17.86
C HIS A 14 28.87 9.12 18.97
N LEU A 15 29.02 10.44 18.81
CA LEU A 15 29.44 11.31 19.90
C LEU A 15 28.28 12.26 20.18
N TYR A 16 27.89 12.36 21.46
CA TYR A 16 26.76 13.11 22.02
C TYR A 16 25.45 12.35 22.20
N THR A 17 25.46 11.46 23.21
CA THR A 17 24.32 11.36 24.12
C THR A 17 24.86 11.34 25.55
N PHE A 18 24.61 12.43 26.28
CA PHE A 18 24.82 12.51 27.72
C PHE A 18 23.99 11.41 28.40
N ALA A 19 24.69 10.43 28.96
CA ALA A 19 24.10 9.39 29.80
C ALA A 19 24.02 9.91 31.24
N CYS A 20 22.80 10.12 31.73
CA CYS A 20 22.52 10.20 33.16
C CYS A 20 21.48 9.13 33.54
N THR A 21 21.95 8.18 34.35
CA THR A 21 21.24 7.37 35.36
C THR A 21 20.07 6.48 34.88
N ARG A 22 20.36 5.21 34.57
CA ARG A 22 19.44 4.09 34.83
C ARG A 22 19.87 3.42 36.14
N PRO A 23 18.97 3.11 37.08
CA PRO A 23 19.30 2.26 38.20
C PRO A 23 19.34 0.80 37.74
N GLU A 24 20.38 0.08 38.18
CA GLU A 24 20.53 -1.37 38.06
C GLU A 24 19.34 -2.08 38.70
N ALA A 25 18.75 -3.02 37.97
CA ALA A 25 17.82 -3.99 38.54
C ALA A 25 18.66 -5.18 39.02
N THR A 26 18.68 -5.37 40.33
CA THR A 26 19.21 -6.54 41.02
C THR A 26 18.45 -7.80 40.58
N GLU A 27 19.21 -8.81 40.18
CA GLU A 27 18.76 -10.20 40.06
C GLU A 27 18.35 -10.73 41.44
N GLU A 28 17.23 -11.45 41.53
CA GLU A 28 17.07 -12.69 42.31
C GLU A 28 15.61 -13.23 42.25
N GLY A 29 15.47 -14.52 41.90
CA GLY A 29 14.28 -15.36 42.18
C GLY A 29 13.55 -15.94 40.96
N PRO A 30 13.40 -17.28 40.83
CA PRO A 30 12.88 -17.92 39.62
C PRO A 30 11.35 -17.84 39.57
N HIS A 31 10.80 -17.19 38.55
CA HIS A 31 9.38 -17.29 38.22
C HIS A 31 9.21 -18.07 36.92
N SER A 32 8.41 -19.11 37.03
CA SER A 32 8.07 -20.03 35.96
C SER A 32 7.28 -19.33 34.84
N ILE A 33 7.58 -19.78 33.61
CA ILE A 33 6.89 -19.48 32.35
C ILE A 33 7.44 -18.23 31.63
N GLU A 34 8.64 -18.38 31.06
CA GLU A 34 9.20 -17.46 30.06
C GLU A 34 9.38 -18.17 28.72
N GLY A 35 8.57 -17.79 27.74
CA GLY A 35 8.99 -17.74 26.34
C GLY A 35 8.93 -16.27 25.89
N PRO A 36 9.83 -15.81 24.99
CA PRO A 36 9.78 -14.43 24.50
C PRO A 36 8.48 -14.20 23.72
N GLY A 37 7.68 -13.19 24.11
CA GLY A 37 6.52 -12.71 23.35
C GLY A 37 5.13 -12.95 23.95
N TYR A 38 4.98 -13.64 25.07
CA TYR A 38 3.67 -13.96 25.70
C TYR A 38 3.54 -13.50 27.16
N SER A 39 3.98 -12.27 27.46
CA SER A 39 4.16 -11.81 28.85
C SER A 39 3.00 -10.99 29.42
N ARG A 40 1.99 -10.60 28.62
CA ARG A 40 1.00 -9.60 29.03
C ARG A 40 -0.17 -10.23 29.79
N LEU A 41 -0.29 -9.86 31.07
CA LEU A 41 -1.40 -10.24 31.95
C LEU A 41 -2.31 -9.03 32.22
N VAL A 42 -3.59 -9.15 31.89
CA VAL A 42 -4.60 -8.11 32.10
C VAL A 42 -5.64 -8.61 33.12
N HIS A 43 -5.75 -7.89 34.23
CA HIS A 43 -6.81 -8.10 35.22
C HIS A 43 -8.05 -7.28 34.84
N CYS A 44 -9.13 -7.97 34.47
CA CYS A 44 -10.38 -7.34 34.06
C CYS A 44 -11.04 -6.65 35.26
N ASN A 45 -11.59 -5.45 35.04
CA ASN A 45 -12.29 -4.65 36.06
C ASN A 45 -11.41 -4.22 37.25
N GLN A 46 -10.09 -4.36 37.16
CA GLN A 46 -9.11 -4.00 38.20
C GLN A 46 -7.97 -3.11 37.66
N PRO A 47 -8.27 -1.93 37.08
CA PRO A 47 -7.28 -1.10 36.38
C PRO A 47 -6.18 -0.53 37.29
N LEU A 48 -6.39 -0.49 38.61
CA LEU A 48 -5.40 0.02 39.58
C LEU A 48 -4.17 -0.90 39.71
N MET A 49 -4.33 -2.21 39.46
CA MET A 49 -3.24 -3.18 39.48
C MET A 49 -2.17 -2.84 38.43
N HIS A 50 -2.59 -2.28 37.30
CA HIS A 50 -1.72 -1.95 36.16
C HIS A 50 -0.99 -0.60 36.28
N LYS A 51 -1.06 0.06 37.45
CA LYS A 51 -0.30 1.29 37.74
C LYS A 51 1.04 1.03 38.43
N LYS A 52 1.20 -0.15 39.04
CA LYS A 52 2.39 -0.53 39.83
C LYS A 52 3.20 -1.58 39.06
N LYS A 53 4.51 -1.62 39.28
CA LYS A 53 5.35 -2.71 38.76
C LYS A 53 4.91 -4.03 39.43
N PRO A 54 4.92 -5.18 38.72
CA PRO A 54 5.49 -5.39 37.38
C PRO A 54 4.57 -4.99 36.20
N PHE A 55 3.25 -4.85 36.40
CA PHE A 55 2.26 -4.66 35.31
C PHE A 55 2.03 -3.20 34.88
N LYS A 56 3.08 -2.37 34.78
CA LYS A 56 2.94 -0.95 34.41
C LYS A 56 2.84 -0.78 32.89
N TYR A 57 1.63 -0.63 32.38
CA TYR A 57 1.35 -0.43 30.94
C TYR A 57 1.32 1.06 30.51
N ARG A 58 1.41 1.30 29.19
CA ARG A 58 1.40 2.65 28.61
C ARG A 58 0.03 3.34 28.71
N SER A 59 0.03 4.67 28.73
CA SER A 59 -1.21 5.44 28.71
C SER A 59 -1.89 5.39 27.34
N ASN A 60 -3.20 5.62 27.29
CA ASN A 60 -3.97 5.64 26.04
C ASN A 60 -3.85 6.95 25.23
N TYR A 61 -2.84 7.77 25.53
CA TYR A 61 -2.55 9.00 24.79
C TYR A 61 -1.83 8.67 23.49
N ILE A 62 -2.31 9.24 22.38
CA ILE A 62 -1.67 9.12 21.06
C ILE A 62 -1.08 10.45 20.62
N SER A 63 0.04 10.40 19.90
CA SER A 63 0.66 11.55 19.26
C SER A 63 1.25 11.13 17.91
N THR A 64 0.88 11.88 16.86
CA THR A 64 1.37 11.73 15.47
C THR A 64 2.24 12.93 15.05
N THR A 65 2.40 13.93 15.91
CA THR A 65 3.22 15.11 15.65
C THR A 65 4.71 14.76 15.53
N LYS A 66 5.40 15.40 14.59
CA LYS A 66 6.85 15.26 14.41
C LYS A 66 7.60 16.03 15.49
N TYR A 67 7.02 17.14 15.91
CA TYR A 67 7.62 18.06 16.85
C TYR A 67 6.80 18.16 18.13
N ASN A 68 7.50 18.31 19.24
CA ASN A 68 6.99 18.88 20.48
C ASN A 68 7.36 20.37 20.54
N PHE A 69 6.64 21.18 21.31
CA PHE A 69 6.84 22.63 21.44
C PHE A 69 8.32 23.04 21.63
N PHE A 70 9.04 22.34 22.50
CA PHE A 70 10.48 22.59 22.75
C PHE A 70 11.41 22.04 21.67
N THR A 71 11.01 20.98 20.97
CA THR A 71 11.84 20.33 19.95
C THR A 71 11.61 20.88 18.55
N PHE A 72 10.54 21.66 18.34
CA PHE A 72 10.20 22.26 17.05
C PHE A 72 11.33 23.16 16.57
N LEU A 73 11.68 24.19 17.34
CA LEU A 73 12.68 25.18 16.93
C LEU A 73 14.05 24.54 16.62
N PRO A 74 14.65 23.71 17.48
CA PRO A 74 15.97 23.12 17.19
C PRO A 74 15.96 22.17 15.99
N LYS A 75 14.92 21.34 15.83
CA LYS A 75 14.83 20.39 14.72
C LYS A 75 14.50 21.06 13.40
N ALA A 76 13.54 22.00 13.40
CA ALA A 76 13.18 22.76 12.20
C ALA A 76 14.37 23.58 11.70
N LEU A 77 15.10 24.27 12.59
CA LEU A 77 16.33 24.97 12.20
C LEU A 77 17.39 24.02 11.66
N TYR A 78 17.59 22.86 12.31
CA TYR A 78 18.53 21.86 11.82
C TYR A 78 18.18 21.38 10.39
N GLU A 79 16.90 21.11 10.12
CA GLU A 79 16.44 20.69 8.80
C GLU A 79 16.58 21.79 7.74
N GLN A 80 16.29 23.04 8.10
CA GLN A 80 16.44 24.18 7.19
C GLN A 80 17.92 24.49 6.90
N PHE A 81 18.83 24.39 7.88
CA PHE A 81 20.27 24.62 7.68
C PHE A 81 21.03 23.39 7.15
N HIS A 82 20.36 22.25 6.98
CA HIS A 82 20.92 21.16 6.18
C HIS A 82 20.93 21.50 4.67
N ARG A 83 20.23 22.57 4.25
CA ARG A 83 20.28 23.10 2.88
C ARG A 83 21.51 23.97 2.69
N VAL A 84 22.28 23.69 1.63
CA VAL A 84 23.59 24.31 1.37
C VAL A 84 23.49 25.84 1.23
N ALA A 85 22.46 26.33 0.55
CA ALA A 85 22.27 27.78 0.37
C ALA A 85 22.03 28.51 1.71
N ASN A 86 21.28 27.91 2.63
CA ASN A 86 21.02 28.53 3.93
C ASN A 86 22.29 28.65 4.77
N LEU A 87 23.23 27.71 4.64
CA LEU A 87 24.56 27.82 5.25
C LEU A 87 25.38 28.98 4.65
N TYR A 88 25.34 29.16 3.34
CA TYR A 88 25.98 30.30 2.67
C TYR A 88 25.41 31.64 3.15
N PHE A 89 24.09 31.79 3.17
CA PHE A 89 23.46 33.03 3.63
C PHE A 89 23.67 33.29 5.12
N LEU A 90 23.77 32.24 5.95
CA LEU A 90 24.14 32.39 7.36
C LEU A 90 25.57 32.93 7.52
N ALA A 91 26.52 32.38 6.76
CA ALA A 91 27.89 32.89 6.76
C ALA A 91 27.95 34.36 6.29
N ALA A 92 27.23 34.68 5.22
CA ALA A 92 27.12 36.05 4.71
C ALA A 92 26.48 37.01 5.75
N ALA A 93 25.44 36.56 6.46
CA ALA A 93 24.81 37.32 7.53
C ALA A 93 25.77 37.61 8.69
N ILE A 94 26.59 36.62 9.10
CA ILE A 94 27.61 36.81 10.15
C ILE A 94 28.68 37.83 9.70
N VAL A 95 29.16 37.73 8.46
CA VAL A 95 30.14 38.67 7.90
C VAL A 95 29.56 40.08 7.76
N SER A 96 28.24 40.21 7.51
CA SER A 96 27.56 41.50 7.34
C SER A 96 27.60 42.41 8.57
N VAL A 97 27.85 41.85 9.76
CA VAL A 97 27.99 42.60 11.03
C VAL A 97 29.37 43.28 11.13
N THR A 98 30.33 42.87 10.32
CA THR A 98 31.68 43.46 10.28
C THR A 98 31.74 44.69 9.36
N PRO A 99 32.67 45.64 9.59
CA PRO A 99 32.84 46.81 8.72
C PRO A 99 33.33 46.47 7.30
N LEU A 100 33.65 45.19 7.03
CA LEU A 100 34.06 44.68 5.72
C LEU A 100 32.88 44.51 4.75
N SER A 101 31.64 44.55 5.26
CA SER A 101 30.43 44.37 4.47
C SER A 101 30.11 45.60 3.62
N PRO A 102 29.82 45.43 2.32
CA PRO A 102 29.34 46.53 1.47
C PRO A 102 27.86 46.87 1.74
N PHE A 103 27.12 45.99 2.43
CA PHE A 103 25.70 46.13 2.74
C PHE A 103 25.47 46.33 4.24
N SER A 104 24.35 46.96 4.59
CA SER A 104 23.90 47.02 5.98
C SER A 104 23.52 45.61 6.46
N ALA A 105 23.84 45.29 7.72
CA ALA A 105 23.52 43.99 8.32
C ALA A 105 22.03 43.62 8.20
N VAL A 106 21.15 44.63 8.33
CA VAL A 106 19.69 44.47 8.18
C VAL A 106 19.32 43.92 6.79
N SER A 107 20.00 44.37 5.73
CA SER A 107 19.68 43.97 4.34
C SER A 107 19.99 42.49 4.06
N MET A 108 20.94 41.88 4.79
CA MET A 108 21.28 40.46 4.65
C MET A 108 20.54 39.56 5.63
N ILE A 109 20.34 40.05 6.87
CA ILE A 109 19.67 39.28 7.93
C ILE A 109 18.17 39.19 7.67
N ALA A 110 17.51 40.29 7.28
CA ALA A 110 16.06 40.32 7.14
C ALA A 110 15.52 39.33 6.08
N PRO A 111 16.10 39.22 4.87
CA PRO A 111 15.64 38.25 3.87
C PRO A 111 15.88 36.79 4.30
N LEU A 112 17.01 36.49 4.97
CA LEU A 112 17.29 35.16 5.49
C LEU A 112 16.27 34.75 6.57
N VAL A 113 16.00 35.64 7.52
CA VAL A 113 15.01 35.42 8.58
C VAL A 113 13.62 35.27 7.98
N PHE A 114 13.25 36.06 6.97
CA PHE A 114 11.97 35.94 6.29
C PHE A 114 11.83 34.58 5.57
N VAL A 115 12.85 34.17 4.81
CA VAL A 115 12.85 32.90 4.06
C VAL A 115 12.76 31.70 4.99
N VAL A 116 13.66 31.61 5.97
CA VAL A 116 13.67 30.51 6.94
C VAL A 116 12.39 30.54 7.79
N GLY A 117 11.93 31.74 8.17
CA GLY A 117 10.69 31.94 8.91
C GLY A 117 9.45 31.45 8.17
N LEU A 118 9.35 31.71 6.86
CA LEU A 118 8.22 31.24 6.05
C LEU A 118 8.21 29.71 5.92
N SER A 119 9.37 29.08 5.65
CA SER A 119 9.47 27.62 5.57
C SER A 119 9.16 26.96 6.92
N MET A 120 9.65 27.53 8.03
CA MET A 120 9.30 27.08 9.38
C MET A 120 7.81 27.30 9.70
N ALA A 121 7.21 28.40 9.27
CA ALA A 121 5.78 28.67 9.48
C ALA A 121 4.91 27.65 8.72
N LYS A 122 5.30 27.28 7.49
CA LYS A 122 4.65 26.19 6.75
C LYS A 122 4.72 24.87 7.53
N GLU A 123 5.91 24.46 7.97
CA GLU A 123 6.07 23.23 8.75
C GLU A 123 5.27 23.26 10.07
N ALA A 124 5.24 24.42 10.74
CA ALA A 124 4.44 24.62 11.95
C ALA A 124 2.94 24.47 11.67
N LEU A 125 2.44 25.04 10.56
CA LEU A 125 1.03 24.89 10.17
C LEU A 125 0.68 23.45 9.86
N GLU A 126 1.56 22.70 9.18
CA GLU A 126 1.36 21.28 8.88
C GLU A 126 1.34 20.43 10.17
N ASP A 127 2.29 20.63 11.08
CA ASP A 127 2.35 19.89 12.35
C ASP A 127 1.23 20.31 13.33
N TRP A 128 0.79 21.58 13.30
CA TRP A 128 -0.35 22.06 14.08
C TRP A 128 -1.66 21.41 13.67
N ARG A 129 -1.87 21.18 12.36
CA ARG A 129 -3.05 20.43 11.88
C ARG A 129 -3.07 19.02 12.45
N ARG A 130 -1.91 18.33 12.51
CA ARG A 130 -1.78 17.00 13.13
C ARG A 130 -2.05 17.06 14.64
N PHE A 131 -1.50 18.05 15.33
CA PHE A 131 -1.73 18.26 16.75
C PHE A 131 -3.22 18.46 17.09
N MET A 132 -3.93 19.27 16.31
CA MET A 132 -5.37 19.49 16.48
C MET A 132 -6.17 18.20 16.26
N GLN A 133 -5.77 17.38 15.29
CA GLN A 133 -6.36 16.05 15.07
C GLN A 133 -6.10 15.12 16.27
N ASP A 134 -4.87 15.07 16.78
CA ASP A 134 -4.51 14.28 17.96
C ASP A 134 -5.31 14.72 19.20
N ILE A 135 -5.48 16.02 19.45
CA ILE A 135 -6.32 16.53 20.54
C ILE A 135 -7.75 16.07 20.37
N LYS A 136 -8.31 16.19 19.15
CA LYS A 136 -9.69 15.80 18.87
C LYS A 136 -9.91 14.31 19.15
N VAL A 137 -8.99 13.44 18.78
CA VAL A 137 -9.07 11.99 19.06
C VAL A 137 -8.89 11.71 20.57
N ASN A 138 -7.87 12.27 21.20
CA ASN A 138 -7.58 12.04 22.62
C ASN A 138 -8.69 12.55 23.57
N SER A 139 -9.46 13.55 23.14
CA SER A 139 -10.56 14.15 23.90
C SER A 139 -11.91 13.48 23.69
N ARG A 140 -12.04 12.54 22.74
CA ARG A 140 -13.24 11.70 22.58
C ARG A 140 -13.59 11.01 23.90
N LYS A 141 -14.88 10.76 24.11
CA LYS A 141 -15.41 10.13 25.32
C LYS A 141 -15.91 8.73 24.98
N VAL A 142 -15.85 7.82 25.95
CA VAL A 142 -16.47 6.50 25.91
C VAL A 142 -17.09 6.21 27.28
N LYS A 143 -18.12 5.38 27.32
CA LYS A 143 -18.68 4.89 28.58
C LYS A 143 -17.73 3.85 29.19
N PHE A 144 -17.38 4.00 30.46
CA PHE A 144 -16.54 3.06 31.19
C PHE A 144 -17.22 2.67 32.51
N HIS A 145 -16.95 1.45 32.97
CA HIS A 145 -17.45 0.97 34.26
C HIS A 145 -16.72 1.67 35.41
N LYS A 146 -17.46 2.44 36.21
CA LYS A 146 -16.93 3.17 37.37
C LYS A 146 -16.98 2.35 38.66
N GLY A 147 -17.78 1.30 38.70
CA GLY A 147 -18.09 0.46 39.85
C GLY A 147 -19.60 0.30 40.06
N GLU A 148 -20.01 -0.71 40.83
CA GLU A 148 -21.41 -0.98 41.18
C GLU A 148 -22.38 -1.14 39.99
N GLY A 149 -21.88 -1.57 38.82
CA GLY A 149 -22.69 -1.72 37.61
C GLY A 149 -23.06 -0.40 36.91
N VAL A 150 -22.38 0.71 37.24
CA VAL A 150 -22.65 2.03 36.66
C VAL A 150 -21.61 2.41 35.62
N PHE A 151 -22.08 2.81 34.43
CA PHE A 151 -21.24 3.31 33.33
C PHE A 151 -21.29 4.85 33.26
N ASP A 152 -20.12 5.48 33.33
CA ASP A 152 -19.94 6.93 33.26
C ASP A 152 -19.04 7.29 32.07
N TYR A 153 -18.96 8.57 31.67
CA TYR A 153 -18.13 8.98 30.55
C TYR A 153 -16.69 9.28 30.96
N LYS A 154 -15.74 8.73 30.20
CA LYS A 154 -14.30 8.99 30.37
C LYS A 154 -13.65 9.31 29.04
N SER A 155 -12.73 10.27 29.08
CA SER A 155 -11.94 10.67 27.91
C SER A 155 -10.96 9.57 27.52
N TRP A 156 -10.77 9.34 26.23
CA TRP A 156 -9.90 8.30 25.68
C TRP A 156 -8.51 8.31 26.29
N LYS A 157 -7.89 9.49 26.44
CA LYS A 157 -6.54 9.63 27.03
C LYS A 157 -6.43 9.12 28.48
N LYS A 158 -7.55 9.00 29.21
CA LYS A 158 -7.60 8.55 30.61
C LYS A 158 -7.87 7.04 30.75
N LEU A 159 -8.23 6.34 29.66
CA LEU A 159 -8.49 4.90 29.70
C LEU A 159 -7.23 4.11 30.05
N GLN A 160 -7.44 3.00 30.75
CA GLN A 160 -6.40 2.13 31.27
C GLN A 160 -6.69 0.69 30.88
N VAL A 161 -5.62 -0.11 30.80
CA VAL A 161 -5.71 -1.55 30.58
C VAL A 161 -6.53 -2.19 31.70
N GLY A 162 -7.46 -3.06 31.35
CA GLY A 162 -8.41 -3.70 32.27
C GLY A 162 -9.70 -2.89 32.55
N ASP A 163 -9.82 -1.65 32.06
CA ASP A 163 -11.09 -0.92 32.11
C ASP A 163 -12.13 -1.65 31.24
N VAL A 164 -13.36 -1.82 31.76
CA VAL A 164 -14.52 -2.27 30.98
C VAL A 164 -15.17 -1.05 30.34
N VAL A 165 -15.42 -1.11 29.04
CA VAL A 165 -16.01 -0.02 28.26
C VAL A 165 -17.27 -0.49 27.54
N LYS A 166 -18.23 0.43 27.41
CA LYS A 166 -19.44 0.26 26.60
C LYS A 166 -19.33 1.21 25.40
N VAL A 167 -19.35 0.64 24.20
CA VAL A 167 -19.25 1.40 22.94
C VAL A 167 -20.60 1.33 22.25
N GLU A 168 -21.15 2.48 21.87
CA GLU A 168 -22.46 2.58 21.25
C GLU A 168 -22.35 2.58 19.72
N LYS A 169 -23.49 2.37 19.05
CA LYS A 169 -23.60 2.40 17.59
C LYS A 169 -22.95 3.65 17.01
N ASP A 170 -22.22 3.47 15.91
CA ASP A 170 -21.51 4.51 15.16
C ASP A 170 -20.38 5.23 15.92
N GLN A 171 -19.92 4.68 17.05
CA GLN A 171 -18.73 5.16 17.75
C GLN A 171 -17.47 4.37 17.38
N PHE A 172 -16.32 5.03 17.51
CA PHE A 172 -15.02 4.42 17.30
C PHE A 172 -14.53 3.70 18.55
N PHE A 173 -13.79 2.60 18.38
CA PHE A 173 -13.15 1.92 19.49
C PHE A 173 -11.97 2.74 20.03
N PRO A 174 -11.90 2.96 21.35
CA PRO A 174 -10.92 3.85 21.96
C PRO A 174 -9.53 3.24 22.16
N ALA A 175 -9.43 1.93 22.07
CA ALA A 175 -8.28 1.09 22.38
C ALA A 175 -8.54 -0.30 21.77
N ASP A 176 -7.57 -1.22 21.83
CA ASP A 176 -7.84 -2.60 21.42
C ASP A 176 -8.59 -3.31 22.57
N LEU A 177 -9.78 -3.83 22.27
CA LEU A 177 -10.70 -4.41 23.25
C LEU A 177 -10.91 -5.90 23.02
N LEU A 178 -11.09 -6.65 24.10
CA LEU A 178 -11.74 -7.96 24.06
C LEU A 178 -13.26 -7.76 24.05
N LEU A 179 -13.98 -8.28 23.06
CA LEU A 179 -15.44 -8.30 22.99
C LEU A 179 -15.98 -9.29 24.03
N LEU A 180 -16.77 -8.77 24.99
CA LEU A 180 -17.43 -9.60 26.00
C LEU A 180 -18.86 -9.94 25.58
N SER A 181 -19.62 -8.95 25.13
CA SER A 181 -21.02 -9.12 24.75
C SER A 181 -21.44 -8.00 23.80
N SER A 182 -22.55 -8.24 23.10
CA SER A 182 -23.13 -7.33 22.12
C SER A 182 -24.61 -7.13 22.41
N SER A 183 -25.25 -6.19 21.72
CA SER A 183 -26.71 -6.04 21.76
C SER A 183 -27.49 -7.20 21.14
N TYR A 184 -26.85 -8.06 20.35
CA TYR A 184 -27.47 -9.26 19.79
C TYR A 184 -27.30 -10.44 20.75
N GLU A 185 -28.34 -11.29 20.83
CA GLU A 185 -28.35 -12.52 21.66
C GLU A 185 -27.19 -13.45 21.29
N ASP A 186 -26.82 -13.51 20.01
CA ASP A 186 -25.71 -14.31 19.50
C ASP A 186 -24.33 -13.67 19.77
N GLY A 187 -24.22 -12.53 20.47
CA GLY A 187 -22.92 -11.91 20.78
C GLY A 187 -22.13 -11.42 19.57
N ILE A 188 -22.80 -11.19 18.44
CA ILE A 188 -22.19 -10.74 17.19
C ILE A 188 -22.17 -9.21 17.13
N CYS A 189 -21.11 -8.61 16.61
CA CYS A 189 -21.12 -7.20 16.23
C CYS A 189 -20.45 -6.97 14.88
N TYR A 190 -20.83 -5.88 14.22
CA TYR A 190 -20.28 -5.49 12.93
C TYR A 190 -19.32 -4.32 13.11
N VAL A 191 -18.13 -4.45 12.55
CA VAL A 191 -17.05 -3.50 12.70
C VAL A 191 -16.59 -3.03 11.33
N GLU A 192 -16.67 -1.73 11.11
CA GLU A 192 -16.07 -1.07 9.95
C GLU A 192 -14.59 -0.78 10.27
N THR A 193 -13.68 -1.41 9.52
CA THR A 193 -12.23 -1.24 9.69
C THR A 193 -11.62 -0.26 8.69
N MET A 194 -12.43 0.62 8.09
CA MET A 194 -11.99 1.55 7.05
C MET A 194 -10.79 2.46 7.47
N ASN A 195 -10.61 2.72 8.76
CA ASN A 195 -9.47 3.52 9.24
C ASN A 195 -8.17 2.72 9.45
N LEU A 196 -8.23 1.39 9.45
CA LEU A 196 -7.16 0.46 9.78
C LEU A 196 -6.59 -0.20 8.54
N ASP A 197 -7.46 -0.91 7.84
CA ASP A 197 -7.20 -1.58 6.56
C ASP A 197 -7.82 -0.81 5.42
N GLY A 198 -8.89 -0.05 5.69
CA GLY A 198 -9.65 0.68 4.68
C GLY A 198 -10.55 -0.20 3.84
N GLU A 199 -10.77 -1.43 4.30
CA GLU A 199 -11.85 -2.26 3.81
C GLU A 199 -13.17 -1.57 4.18
N THR A 200 -14.05 -1.42 3.19
CA THR A 200 -15.39 -0.83 3.39
C THR A 200 -16.40 -1.85 3.88
N ASN A 201 -16.09 -3.14 3.74
CA ASN A 201 -16.95 -4.23 4.20
C ASN A 201 -16.97 -4.29 5.72
N LEU A 202 -18.14 -4.64 6.26
CA LEU A 202 -18.30 -4.81 7.69
C LEU A 202 -17.69 -6.15 8.11
N LYS A 203 -16.76 -6.12 9.06
CA LYS A 203 -16.18 -7.32 9.66
C LYS A 203 -17.05 -7.79 10.81
N VAL A 204 -17.37 -9.07 10.79
CA VAL A 204 -18.14 -9.72 11.86
C VAL A 204 -17.20 -10.10 13.00
N LYS A 205 -17.51 -9.67 14.21
CA LYS A 205 -16.78 -10.02 15.44
C LYS A 205 -17.72 -10.75 16.39
N ARG A 206 -17.20 -11.77 17.07
CA ARG A 206 -18.00 -12.67 17.92
C ARG A 206 -17.48 -12.68 19.35
N ALA A 207 -18.39 -12.55 20.31
CA ALA A 207 -18.10 -12.74 21.72
C ALA A 207 -17.90 -14.22 22.06
N LEU A 208 -17.32 -14.50 23.23
CA LEU A 208 -17.32 -15.84 23.80
C LEU A 208 -18.73 -16.21 24.27
N GLU A 209 -19.15 -17.46 24.07
CA GLU A 209 -20.47 -17.96 24.52
C GLU A 209 -20.69 -17.75 26.02
N VAL A 210 -19.63 -17.91 26.82
CA VAL A 210 -19.68 -17.80 28.29
C VAL A 210 -19.91 -16.37 28.77
N THR A 211 -19.57 -15.37 27.95
CA THR A 211 -19.75 -13.95 28.30
C THR A 211 -21.03 -13.34 27.73
N LEU A 212 -21.82 -14.10 26.96
CA LEU A 212 -23.14 -13.66 26.44
C LEU A 212 -24.11 -13.16 27.52
N PRO A 213 -24.18 -13.77 28.74
CA PRO A 213 -25.06 -13.29 29.80
C PRO A 213 -24.69 -11.90 30.38
N LEU A 214 -23.58 -11.30 29.95
CA LEU A 214 -23.13 -9.96 30.36
C LEU A 214 -23.74 -8.88 29.46
N ASP A 215 -25.05 -8.89 29.25
CA ASP A 215 -25.78 -8.01 28.34
C ASP A 215 -26.29 -6.71 28.99
N GLU A 216 -26.43 -6.68 30.31
CA GLU A 216 -26.85 -5.51 31.08
C GLU A 216 -25.71 -4.82 31.87
N ASP A 217 -25.88 -3.50 32.11
CA ASP A 217 -24.92 -2.71 32.89
C ASP A 217 -24.71 -3.27 34.32
N ALA A 218 -25.76 -3.84 34.92
CA ALA A 218 -25.74 -4.41 36.27
C ALA A 218 -24.89 -5.69 36.39
N SER A 219 -24.79 -6.47 35.31
CA SER A 219 -24.04 -7.74 35.25
C SER A 219 -22.53 -7.54 35.51
N PHE A 220 -22.01 -6.32 35.27
CA PHE A 220 -20.61 -5.98 35.48
C PHE A 220 -20.24 -5.66 36.94
N LYS A 221 -21.19 -5.69 37.88
CA LYS A 221 -20.94 -5.40 39.30
C LYS A 221 -19.92 -6.37 39.93
N ASN A 222 -20.07 -7.66 39.66
CA ASN A 222 -19.20 -8.72 40.20
C ASN A 222 -18.25 -9.32 39.14
N PHE A 223 -18.23 -8.77 37.93
CA PHE A 223 -17.42 -9.30 36.84
C PHE A 223 -15.92 -9.17 37.16
N THR A 224 -15.23 -10.30 37.19
CA THR A 224 -13.76 -10.39 37.28
C THR A 224 -13.26 -11.50 36.37
N GLY A 225 -12.09 -11.30 35.78
CA GLY A 225 -11.48 -12.26 34.87
C GLY A 225 -10.03 -11.90 34.61
N LYS A 226 -9.25 -12.84 34.08
CA LYS A 226 -7.84 -12.59 33.72
C LYS A 226 -7.62 -12.93 32.26
N ILE A 227 -6.99 -12.02 31.53
CA ILE A 227 -6.58 -12.25 30.14
C ILE A 227 -5.06 -12.40 30.14
N LYS A 228 -4.57 -13.51 29.61
CA LYS A 228 -3.14 -13.73 29.32
C LYS A 228 -2.97 -13.69 27.81
N CYS A 229 -2.12 -12.81 27.30
CA CYS A 229 -1.99 -12.60 25.86
C CYS A 229 -0.56 -12.27 25.45
N GLU A 230 -0.33 -12.32 24.13
CA GLU A 230 0.91 -11.91 23.49
C GLU A 230 1.28 -10.43 23.75
N ASP A 231 2.57 -10.13 23.60
CA ASP A 231 3.07 -8.77 23.63
C ASP A 231 2.57 -7.96 22.41
N PRO A 232 2.46 -6.62 22.54
CA PRO A 232 2.01 -5.77 21.44
C PRO A 232 2.83 -5.99 20.16
N ASN A 233 2.15 -6.33 19.07
CA ASN A 233 2.76 -6.57 17.76
C ASN A 233 1.98 -5.82 16.65
N PRO A 234 2.61 -5.57 15.48
CA PRO A 234 1.97 -4.86 14.38
C PRO A 234 1.01 -5.73 13.55
N SER A 235 0.86 -7.03 13.82
CA SER A 235 0.01 -7.88 12.98
C SER A 235 -1.47 -7.69 13.32
N LEU A 236 -2.25 -7.10 12.40
CA LEU A 236 -3.68 -6.82 12.61
C LEU A 236 -4.53 -8.10 12.75
N TYR A 237 -4.14 -9.16 12.05
CA TYR A 237 -4.94 -10.38 11.88
C TYR A 237 -4.56 -11.52 12.82
N THR A 238 -3.51 -11.38 13.64
CA THR A 238 -3.09 -12.42 14.59
C THR A 238 -3.28 -11.93 16.01
N PHE A 239 -3.99 -12.66 16.84
CA PHE A 239 -4.07 -12.38 18.26
C PHE A 239 -4.14 -13.70 19.00
N ILE A 240 -3.21 -13.89 19.93
CA ILE A 240 -3.13 -15.11 20.72
C ILE A 240 -3.25 -14.72 22.20
N GLY A 241 -4.21 -15.35 22.87
CA GLY A 241 -4.36 -15.24 24.31
C GLY A 241 -5.37 -16.23 24.85
N ASN A 242 -5.46 -16.29 26.17
CA ASN A 242 -6.46 -17.05 26.89
C ASN A 242 -7.20 -16.13 27.87
N PHE A 243 -8.50 -16.36 28.01
CA PHE A 243 -9.37 -15.71 28.96
C PHE A 243 -9.76 -16.69 30.07
N GLU A 244 -9.32 -16.40 31.30
CA GLU A 244 -9.66 -17.14 32.52
C GLU A 244 -10.88 -16.48 33.16
N TYR A 245 -12.01 -17.19 33.15
CA TYR A 245 -13.31 -16.75 33.68
C TYR A 245 -14.01 -17.94 34.36
N ASP A 246 -14.58 -17.71 35.54
CA ASP A 246 -15.22 -18.76 36.37
C ASP A 246 -14.36 -20.03 36.56
N HIS A 247 -13.04 -19.85 36.72
CA HIS A 247 -12.02 -20.91 36.86
C HIS A 247 -11.80 -21.81 35.62
N GLU A 248 -12.45 -21.53 34.50
CA GLU A 248 -12.17 -22.16 33.21
C GLU A 248 -11.33 -21.26 32.31
N VAL A 249 -10.67 -21.86 31.32
CA VAL A 249 -9.74 -21.17 30.40
C VAL A 249 -10.27 -21.29 28.99
N TYR A 250 -10.62 -20.15 28.39
CA TYR A 250 -11.10 -20.05 27.02
C TYR A 250 -10.02 -19.48 26.11
N ALA A 251 -9.83 -20.09 24.95
CA ALA A 251 -8.91 -19.60 23.94
C ALA A 251 -9.45 -18.32 23.29
N LEU A 252 -8.58 -17.33 23.09
CA LEU A 252 -8.88 -16.11 22.35
C LEU A 252 -8.33 -16.19 20.92
N ASP A 253 -9.14 -15.72 19.99
CA ASP A 253 -8.90 -15.63 18.57
C ASP A 253 -9.11 -14.18 18.08
N PRO A 254 -8.58 -13.79 16.89
CA PRO A 254 -8.74 -12.45 16.32
C PRO A 254 -10.21 -12.00 16.14
N SER A 255 -11.15 -12.94 16.04
CA SER A 255 -12.59 -12.70 15.88
C SER A 255 -13.23 -12.05 17.12
N GLN A 256 -12.59 -12.14 18.30
CA GLN A 256 -13.06 -11.54 19.55
C GLN A 256 -12.40 -10.18 19.85
N ILE A 257 -11.43 -9.76 19.05
CA ILE A 257 -10.70 -8.51 19.28
C ILE A 257 -11.27 -7.37 18.42
N LEU A 258 -11.59 -6.27 19.09
CA LEU A 258 -12.03 -5.01 18.48
C LEU A 258 -10.85 -4.05 18.47
N LEU A 259 -10.37 -3.68 17.28
CA LEU A 259 -9.19 -2.85 17.13
C LEU A 259 -9.55 -1.36 17.29
N ARG A 260 -8.61 -0.59 17.86
CA ARG A 260 -8.72 0.86 17.98
C ARG A 260 -9.03 1.52 16.63
N ASP A 261 -9.77 2.62 16.65
CA ASP A 261 -10.15 3.44 15.48
C ASP A 261 -10.98 2.72 14.40
N SER A 262 -11.31 1.43 14.57
CA SER A 262 -12.47 0.82 13.90
C SER A 262 -13.78 1.37 14.46
N LYS A 263 -14.85 1.31 13.68
CA LYS A 263 -16.17 1.86 14.04
C LYS A 263 -17.20 0.74 14.21
N LEU A 264 -18.00 0.83 15.27
CA LEU A 264 -19.13 -0.08 15.47
C LEU A 264 -20.27 0.29 14.52
N ARG A 265 -20.75 -0.67 13.72
CA ARG A 265 -21.86 -0.52 12.79
C ARG A 265 -22.91 -1.59 13.05
N ASN A 266 -24.14 -1.35 12.59
CA ASN A 266 -25.24 -2.32 12.63
C ASN A 266 -25.40 -3.06 13.97
N THR A 267 -25.03 -2.44 15.09
CA THR A 267 -25.07 -3.02 16.44
C THR A 267 -25.29 -1.88 17.42
N ALA A 268 -26.25 -2.00 18.34
CA ALA A 268 -26.67 -0.88 19.19
C ALA A 268 -25.60 -0.51 20.22
N PHE A 269 -24.99 -1.52 20.85
CA PHE A 269 -23.87 -1.36 21.76
C PHE A 269 -23.07 -2.66 21.85
N VAL A 270 -21.83 -2.55 22.32
CA VAL A 270 -20.98 -3.68 22.73
C VAL A 270 -20.28 -3.36 24.06
N TYR A 271 -20.00 -4.40 24.83
CA TYR A 271 -19.14 -4.33 26.00
C TYR A 271 -17.80 -4.97 25.69
N GLY A 272 -16.73 -4.33 26.16
CA GLY A 272 -15.40 -4.92 26.01
C GLY A 272 -14.41 -4.48 27.07
N VAL A 273 -13.33 -5.26 27.21
CA VAL A 273 -12.23 -4.99 28.15
C VAL A 273 -11.03 -4.45 27.40
N VAL A 274 -10.44 -3.35 27.88
CA VAL A 274 -9.24 -2.75 27.27
C VAL A 274 -8.01 -3.65 27.47
N ILE A 275 -7.40 -4.10 26.37
CA ILE A 275 -6.17 -4.93 26.36
C ILE A 275 -4.94 -4.06 26.08
N PHE A 276 -4.91 -3.39 24.91
CA PHE A 276 -3.79 -2.56 24.47
C PHE A 276 -4.19 -1.08 24.39
N THR A 277 -3.33 -0.20 24.90
CA THR A 277 -3.58 1.24 25.02
C THR A 277 -2.51 2.07 24.32
N GLY A 278 -2.94 3.18 23.68
CA GLY A 278 -2.05 4.19 23.10
C GLY A 278 -1.10 3.59 22.06
N HIS A 279 0.20 3.80 22.22
CA HIS A 279 1.21 3.25 21.31
C HIS A 279 1.38 1.72 21.39
N ASP A 280 0.75 1.02 22.33
CA ASP A 280 0.69 -0.44 22.31
C ASP A 280 -0.43 -0.98 21.40
N SER A 281 -1.38 -0.14 21.00
CA SER A 281 -2.45 -0.57 20.09
C SER A 281 -1.88 -0.93 18.71
N LYS A 282 -2.50 -1.92 18.05
CA LYS A 282 -2.00 -2.42 16.76
C LYS A 282 -2.02 -1.36 15.66
N VAL A 283 -3.01 -0.45 15.68
CA VAL A 283 -3.04 0.72 14.78
C VAL A 283 -1.74 1.52 14.90
N MET A 284 -1.34 1.82 16.14
CA MET A 284 -0.19 2.69 16.39
C MET A 284 1.15 2.00 16.18
N GLN A 285 1.20 0.67 16.27
CA GLN A 285 2.36 -0.14 15.89
C GLN A 285 2.56 -0.15 14.36
N ASN A 286 1.47 -0.06 13.59
CA ASN A 286 1.51 0.07 12.13
C ASN A 286 1.71 1.51 11.64
N ALA A 287 1.53 2.50 12.53
CA ALA A 287 1.75 3.90 12.19
C ALA A 287 3.25 4.14 11.88
N THR A 288 3.58 4.25 10.60
CA THR A 288 4.94 4.58 10.19
C THR A 288 5.24 6.05 10.43
N LYS A 289 6.40 6.33 11.03
CA LYS A 289 6.95 7.69 11.06
C LYS A 289 7.11 8.18 9.63
N SER A 290 6.49 9.30 9.28
CA SER A 290 6.56 9.86 7.92
C SER A 290 8.01 10.13 7.53
N PRO A 291 8.59 9.39 6.56
CA PRO A 291 9.93 9.70 6.06
C PRO A 291 9.86 11.00 5.25
N SER A 292 10.85 11.88 5.42
CA SER A 292 10.97 13.07 4.56
C SER A 292 11.61 12.63 3.24
N LYS A 293 10.78 12.42 2.20
CA LYS A 293 11.27 12.17 0.84
C LYS A 293 11.72 13.50 0.22
N ARG A 294 12.97 13.53 -0.25
CA ARG A 294 13.58 14.70 -0.92
C ARG A 294 13.60 14.47 -2.43
N SER A 295 13.12 15.45 -3.21
CA SER A 295 13.05 15.31 -4.67
C SER A 295 14.45 15.33 -5.32
N ARG A 296 14.56 14.74 -6.51
CA ARG A 296 15.76 14.72 -7.33
C ARG A 296 16.09 16.11 -7.85
N ILE A 297 15.07 16.94 -8.15
CA ILE A 297 15.28 18.35 -8.48
C ILE A 297 15.99 19.07 -7.34
N GLU A 298 15.54 18.90 -6.10
CA GLU A 298 16.21 19.53 -4.95
C GLU A 298 17.68 19.11 -4.81
N ARG A 299 18.02 17.84 -5.10
CA ARG A 299 19.43 17.40 -5.12
C ARG A 299 20.22 18.00 -6.28
N LYS A 300 19.62 18.14 -7.46
CA LYS A 300 20.25 18.81 -8.61
C LYS A 300 20.45 20.30 -8.33
N MET A 301 19.53 20.94 -7.60
CA MET A 301 19.67 22.33 -7.20
C MET A 301 20.84 22.55 -6.26
N ASP A 302 21.07 21.66 -5.28
CA ASP A 302 22.28 21.71 -4.45
C ASP A 302 23.54 21.70 -5.33
N TYR A 303 23.57 20.86 -6.37
CA TYR A 303 24.67 20.82 -7.33
C TYR A 303 24.83 22.14 -8.12
N ILE A 304 23.74 22.71 -8.62
CA ILE A 304 23.76 24.03 -9.30
C ILE A 304 24.30 25.11 -8.35
N ILE A 305 23.86 25.11 -7.09
CA ILE A 305 24.35 26.06 -6.07
C ILE A 305 25.84 25.89 -5.82
N TYR A 306 26.37 24.66 -5.80
CA TYR A 306 27.82 24.44 -5.71
C TYR A 306 28.57 25.00 -6.92
N VAL A 307 28.03 24.87 -8.13
CA VAL A 307 28.62 25.45 -9.35
C VAL A 307 28.60 26.97 -9.28
N LEU A 308 27.47 27.58 -8.91
CA LEU A 308 27.34 29.03 -8.75
C LEU A 308 28.27 29.56 -7.65
N PHE A 309 28.39 28.85 -6.52
CA PHE A 309 29.32 29.22 -5.46
C PHE A 309 30.78 29.13 -5.91
N SER A 310 31.14 28.11 -6.70
CA SER A 310 32.48 27.97 -7.27
C SER A 310 32.79 29.11 -8.24
N LEU A 311 31.82 29.48 -9.09
CA LEU A 311 31.94 30.63 -9.99
C LEU A 311 32.07 31.95 -9.22
N LEU A 312 31.28 32.13 -8.15
CA LEU A 312 31.37 33.28 -7.25
C LEU A 312 32.79 33.43 -6.69
N LEU A 313 33.37 32.35 -6.16
CA LEU A 313 34.75 32.35 -5.65
C LEU A 313 35.75 32.79 -6.72
N VAL A 314 35.62 32.29 -7.95
CA VAL A 314 36.53 32.62 -9.06
C VAL A 314 36.42 34.11 -9.44
N ILE A 315 35.20 34.63 -9.63
CA ILE A 315 34.99 36.04 -10.00
C ILE A 315 35.50 36.97 -8.90
N SER A 316 35.22 36.66 -7.63
CA SER A 316 35.71 37.44 -6.49
C SER A 316 37.24 37.39 -6.37
N LEU A 317 37.87 36.24 -6.67
CA LEU A 317 39.33 36.11 -6.66
C LEU A 317 39.99 36.96 -7.76
N VAL A 318 39.47 36.91 -8.99
CA VAL A 318 39.97 37.72 -10.11
C VAL A 318 39.83 39.21 -9.80
N SER A 319 38.67 39.61 -9.26
CA SER A 319 38.40 40.99 -8.85
C SER A 319 39.34 41.45 -7.72
N SER A 320 39.60 40.60 -6.72
CA SER A 320 40.55 40.85 -5.63
C SER A 320 42.00 41.00 -6.11
N ILE A 321 42.46 40.14 -7.01
CA ILE A 321 43.81 40.23 -7.58
C ILE A 321 43.94 41.52 -8.40
N GLY A 322 42.96 41.83 -9.24
CA GLY A 322 42.92 43.07 -10.01
C GLY A 322 42.96 44.31 -9.12
N PHE A 323 42.19 44.30 -8.03
CA PHE A 323 42.20 45.35 -7.02
C PHE A 323 43.57 45.49 -6.35
N ALA A 324 44.18 44.40 -5.88
CA ALA A 324 45.48 44.43 -5.21
C ALA A 324 46.60 44.97 -6.12
N VAL A 325 46.57 44.63 -7.42
CA VAL A 325 47.49 45.18 -8.43
C VAL A 325 47.26 46.69 -8.58
N LYS A 326 46.01 47.11 -8.73
CA LYS A 326 45.64 48.52 -8.92
C LYS A 326 45.97 49.41 -7.71
N THR A 327 45.72 48.92 -6.50
CA THR A 327 46.08 49.59 -5.24
C THR A 327 47.60 49.78 -5.11
N LYS A 328 48.40 48.84 -5.63
CA LYS A 328 49.87 48.93 -5.56
C LYS A 328 50.44 49.92 -6.59
N PHE A 329 49.92 49.92 -7.81
CA PHE A 329 50.52 50.65 -8.93
C PHE A 329 49.84 51.98 -9.27
N ASP A 330 48.50 52.07 -9.22
CA ASP A 330 47.77 53.25 -9.70
C ASP A 330 47.29 54.17 -8.56
N MET A 331 46.92 53.60 -7.41
CA MET A 331 46.36 54.35 -6.27
C MET A 331 47.28 55.42 -5.66
N PRO A 332 48.61 55.28 -5.62
CA PRO A 332 49.51 56.34 -5.15
C PRO A 332 49.37 57.66 -5.93
N ASP A 333 48.95 57.59 -7.20
CA ASP A 333 48.80 58.75 -8.08
C ASP A 333 47.44 59.45 -7.93
N TRP A 334 46.50 58.86 -7.19
CA TRP A 334 45.13 59.37 -7.04
C TRP A 334 45.00 60.31 -5.83
N TRP A 335 45.35 61.57 -6.02
CA TRP A 335 45.36 62.61 -4.98
C TRP A 335 44.05 62.76 -4.20
N TYR A 336 42.90 62.51 -4.84
CA TYR A 336 41.57 62.67 -4.24
C TYR A 336 41.19 61.56 -3.25
N LEU A 337 41.89 60.41 -3.26
CA LEU A 337 41.66 59.29 -2.34
C LEU A 337 42.53 59.35 -1.08
N GLN A 338 43.37 60.40 -0.95
CA GLN A 338 44.25 60.64 0.20
C GLN A 338 45.00 59.37 0.68
N PRO A 339 45.84 58.74 -0.16
CA PRO A 339 46.51 57.47 0.15
C PRO A 339 47.46 57.50 1.37
N GLN A 340 47.69 58.68 1.97
CA GLN A 340 48.48 58.85 3.19
C GLN A 340 47.64 58.76 4.49
N ASN A 341 46.31 58.78 4.40
CA ASN A 341 45.39 58.83 5.55
C ASN A 341 44.24 57.81 5.39
N THR A 342 44.54 56.63 4.87
CA THR A 342 43.58 55.55 4.62
C THR A 342 43.57 54.51 5.73
N ASP A 343 42.40 53.91 6.01
CA ASP A 343 42.26 52.76 6.91
C ASP A 343 43.18 51.59 6.46
N ASP A 344 43.61 50.74 7.41
CA ASP A 344 44.46 49.56 7.17
C ASP A 344 43.93 48.62 6.05
N TYR A 345 42.63 48.69 5.74
CA TYR A 345 41.96 47.90 4.70
C TYR A 345 42.28 48.33 3.26
N TYR A 346 42.78 49.56 3.05
CA TYR A 346 43.04 50.16 1.73
C TYR A 346 44.47 50.69 1.60
N ASP A 347 45.39 50.26 2.48
CA ASP A 347 46.77 50.76 2.51
C ASP A 347 47.60 50.24 1.31
N PRO A 348 48.14 51.12 0.44
CA PRO A 348 49.00 50.73 -0.68
C PRO A 348 50.32 50.07 -0.24
N ARG A 349 50.73 50.23 1.02
CA ARG A 349 51.93 49.56 1.58
C ARG A 349 51.70 48.09 1.91
N LYS A 350 50.44 47.66 2.07
CA LYS A 350 50.05 46.28 2.39
C LYS A 350 49.07 45.72 1.32
N PRO A 351 49.48 45.56 0.05
CA PRO A 351 48.58 45.20 -1.05
C PRO A 351 47.92 43.83 -0.88
N VAL A 352 48.58 42.89 -0.20
CA VAL A 352 48.03 41.55 0.07
C VAL A 352 46.87 41.63 1.08
N LEU A 353 47.01 42.45 2.13
CA LEU A 353 45.95 42.64 3.13
C LEU A 353 44.74 43.31 2.50
N SER A 354 44.97 44.35 1.68
CA SER A 354 43.93 45.06 0.93
C SER A 354 43.24 44.16 -0.12
N GLY A 355 43.98 43.25 -0.75
CA GLY A 355 43.41 42.22 -1.62
C GLY A 355 42.50 41.24 -0.87
N VAL A 356 42.92 40.74 0.30
CA VAL A 356 42.13 39.80 1.10
C VAL A 356 40.86 40.45 1.67
N THR A 357 40.92 41.70 2.10
CA THR A 357 39.75 42.44 2.58
C THR A 357 38.78 42.69 1.42
N HIS A 358 39.29 43.09 0.25
CA HIS A 358 38.50 43.22 -0.97
C HIS A 358 37.89 41.89 -1.42
N LEU A 359 38.57 40.75 -1.22
CA LEU A 359 38.03 39.42 -1.53
C LEU A 359 36.76 39.15 -0.71
N ILE A 360 36.77 39.44 0.59
CA ILE A 360 35.60 39.28 1.47
C ILE A 360 34.46 40.21 1.02
N THR A 361 34.77 41.47 0.72
CA THR A 361 33.78 42.44 0.20
C THR A 361 33.21 42.01 -1.16
N ALA A 362 34.04 41.49 -2.08
CA ALA A 362 33.62 41.02 -3.39
C ALA A 362 32.77 39.75 -3.32
N LEU A 363 33.05 38.83 -2.40
CA LEU A 363 32.23 37.63 -2.16
C LEU A 363 30.82 38.00 -1.70
N MET A 364 30.69 39.06 -0.90
CA MET A 364 29.40 39.59 -0.47
C MET A 364 28.69 40.31 -1.62
N LEU A 365 29.41 41.20 -2.33
CA LEU A 365 28.84 42.01 -3.40
C LEU A 365 28.30 41.17 -4.56
N TYR A 366 29.04 40.15 -4.99
CA TYR A 366 28.61 39.23 -6.05
C TYR A 366 27.73 38.08 -5.51
N GLY A 367 27.43 38.07 -4.21
CA GLY A 367 26.62 37.04 -3.55
C GLY A 367 25.18 36.92 -4.07
N TYR A 368 24.68 37.95 -4.76
CA TYR A 368 23.42 37.90 -5.52
C TYR A 368 23.42 36.88 -6.66
N LEU A 369 24.57 36.25 -6.98
CA LEU A 369 24.60 35.13 -7.90
C LEU A 369 23.80 33.92 -7.38
N ILE A 370 23.73 33.75 -6.05
CA ILE A 370 22.96 32.68 -5.40
C ILE A 370 21.60 33.26 -4.98
N PRO A 371 20.48 32.83 -5.61
CA PRO A 371 19.17 33.40 -5.32
C PRO A 371 18.61 32.92 -3.97
N ILE A 372 18.42 33.85 -3.02
CA ILE A 372 17.86 33.52 -1.69
C ILE A 372 16.40 33.09 -1.74
N SER A 373 15.63 33.62 -2.68
CA SER A 373 14.19 33.39 -2.84
C SER A 373 13.83 32.11 -3.60
N LEU A 374 14.82 31.43 -4.19
CA LEU A 374 14.60 30.27 -5.06
C LEU A 374 13.89 29.12 -4.35
N TYR A 375 14.37 28.75 -3.15
CA TYR A 375 13.78 27.65 -2.36
C TYR A 375 12.34 27.94 -1.93
N VAL A 376 12.09 29.14 -1.41
CA VAL A 376 10.76 29.54 -0.94
C VAL A 376 9.76 29.59 -2.09
N SER A 377 10.18 30.15 -3.23
CA SER A 377 9.31 30.25 -4.40
C SER A 377 8.89 28.85 -4.88
N ILE A 378 9.81 27.89 -4.89
CA ILE A 378 9.50 26.50 -5.26
C ILE A 378 8.55 25.85 -4.25
N GLU A 379 8.78 26.05 -2.95
CA GLU A 379 7.88 25.51 -1.91
C GLU A 379 6.45 26.02 -2.06
N VAL A 380 6.27 27.30 -2.36
CA VAL A 380 4.94 27.90 -2.60
C VAL A 380 4.31 27.31 -3.86
N VAL A 381 5.06 27.23 -4.96
CA VAL A 381 4.57 26.65 -6.23
C VAL A 381 4.15 25.19 -6.04
N LYS A 382 4.93 24.40 -5.30
CA LYS A 382 4.61 23.01 -4.97
C LYS A 382 3.28 22.86 -4.21
N VAL A 383 3.02 23.73 -3.23
CA VAL A 383 1.73 23.72 -2.49
C VAL A 383 0.55 24.06 -3.41
N LEU A 384 0.73 25.03 -4.31
CA LEU A 384 -0.31 25.39 -5.29
C LEU A 384 -0.55 24.26 -6.30
N GLN A 385 0.51 23.62 -6.80
CA GLN A 385 0.42 22.45 -7.67
C GLN A 385 -0.34 21.29 -7.02
N ALA A 386 -0.06 20.98 -5.75
CA ALA A 386 -0.80 19.95 -5.02
C ALA A 386 -2.30 20.30 -4.89
N THR A 387 -2.62 21.58 -4.70
CA THR A 387 -4.00 22.06 -4.65
C THR A 387 -4.72 21.89 -6.00
N PHE A 388 -4.02 22.14 -7.11
CA PHE A 388 -4.58 21.93 -8.45
C PHE A 388 -4.83 20.47 -8.77
N ILE A 389 -3.97 19.56 -8.31
CA ILE A 389 -4.20 18.11 -8.42
C ILE A 389 -5.48 17.71 -7.68
N ASN A 390 -5.68 18.23 -6.46
CA ASN A 390 -6.83 17.91 -5.62
C ASN A 390 -8.17 18.45 -6.14
N GLN A 391 -8.14 19.45 -7.03
CA GLN A 391 -9.33 20.13 -7.56
C GLN A 391 -9.67 19.69 -8.99
N ASP A 392 -8.96 18.71 -9.56
CA ASP A 392 -9.20 18.25 -10.93
C ASP A 392 -10.44 17.35 -11.01
N ILE A 393 -11.50 17.88 -11.62
CA ILE A 393 -12.79 17.20 -11.82
C ILE A 393 -12.62 15.94 -12.69
N GLN A 394 -11.64 15.89 -13.59
CA GLN A 394 -11.44 14.70 -14.43
C GLN A 394 -10.73 13.55 -13.70
N MET A 395 -10.28 13.77 -12.47
CA MET A 395 -9.77 12.74 -11.57
C MET A 395 -10.70 12.53 -10.37
N TYR A 396 -11.99 12.84 -10.55
CA TYR A 396 -13.07 12.54 -9.61
C TYR A 396 -13.85 11.33 -10.09
N ASP A 397 -14.08 10.37 -9.20
CA ASP A 397 -14.93 9.21 -9.49
C ASP A 397 -16.34 9.42 -8.93
N GLU A 398 -17.34 9.30 -9.80
CA GLU A 398 -18.76 9.52 -9.45
C GLU A 398 -19.34 8.37 -8.62
N GLU A 399 -18.85 7.14 -8.79
CA GLU A 399 -19.36 5.95 -8.09
C GLU A 399 -18.90 5.92 -6.62
N THR A 400 -17.61 6.16 -6.39
CA THR A 400 -17.05 6.19 -5.02
C THR A 400 -17.14 7.56 -4.35
N GLY A 401 -17.38 8.63 -5.12
CA GLY A 401 -17.42 10.00 -4.63
C GLY A 401 -16.05 10.55 -4.17
N ASN A 402 -14.95 9.87 -4.52
CA ASN A 402 -13.61 10.21 -4.07
C ASN A 402 -12.81 11.00 -5.14
N PRO A 403 -12.25 12.18 -4.81
CA PRO A 403 -11.31 12.88 -5.68
C PRO A 403 -9.88 12.35 -5.53
N ALA A 404 -9.03 12.62 -6.51
CA ALA A 404 -7.58 12.49 -6.35
C ALA A 404 -7.06 13.40 -5.21
N GLN A 405 -6.11 12.90 -4.41
CA GLN A 405 -5.48 13.67 -3.32
C GLN A 405 -3.95 13.54 -3.35
N ALA A 406 -3.27 14.67 -3.43
CA ALA A 406 -1.85 14.82 -3.16
C ALA A 406 -1.63 14.95 -1.64
N ARG A 407 -1.18 13.86 -1.00
CA ARG A 407 -0.94 13.80 0.45
C ARG A 407 0.39 14.46 0.83
N THR A 408 1.32 14.55 -0.12
CA THR A 408 2.57 15.29 -0.01
C THR A 408 2.68 16.34 -1.11
N SER A 409 3.21 17.51 -0.79
CA SER A 409 3.48 18.57 -1.78
C SER A 409 4.89 18.50 -2.36
N ASN A 410 5.79 17.70 -1.76
CA ASN A 410 7.21 17.78 -2.08
C ASN A 410 7.61 17.05 -3.38
N LEU A 411 6.74 16.19 -3.92
CA LEU A 411 7.05 15.25 -5.01
C LEU A 411 6.31 15.53 -6.31
N ASN A 412 5.59 16.66 -6.42
CA ASN A 412 4.75 16.94 -7.59
C ASN A 412 5.55 16.97 -8.91
N GLU A 413 6.79 17.46 -8.88
CA GLU A 413 7.67 17.46 -10.06
C GLU A 413 8.21 16.07 -10.43
N GLU A 414 8.29 15.15 -9.48
CA GLU A 414 8.86 13.82 -9.71
C GLU A 414 7.90 12.96 -10.53
N LEU A 415 6.59 13.26 -10.48
CA LEU A 415 5.57 12.62 -11.32
C LEU A 415 5.91 12.75 -12.82
N GLY A 416 6.52 13.86 -13.23
CA GLY A 416 6.95 14.07 -14.62
C GLY A 416 8.29 13.41 -14.99
N GLN A 417 8.94 12.72 -14.05
CA GLN A 417 10.24 12.04 -14.23
C GLN A 417 10.16 10.53 -14.08
N VAL A 418 8.97 9.97 -13.85
CA VAL A 418 8.74 8.54 -13.72
C VAL A 418 9.23 7.83 -14.99
N ASP A 419 10.01 6.76 -14.82
CA ASP A 419 10.49 5.92 -15.92
C ASP A 419 9.87 4.52 -15.87
N THR A 420 9.73 3.97 -14.66
CA THR A 420 9.17 2.63 -14.43
C THR A 420 8.02 2.70 -13.44
N ILE A 421 6.89 2.10 -13.82
CA ILE A 421 5.69 1.91 -12.99
C ILE A 421 5.65 0.45 -12.56
N LEU A 422 5.62 0.21 -11.25
CA LEU A 422 5.39 -1.09 -10.65
C LEU A 422 3.94 -1.15 -10.17
N SER A 423 3.13 -1.99 -10.79
CA SER A 423 1.70 -2.11 -10.52
C SER A 423 1.39 -3.47 -9.88
N ASP A 424 0.48 -3.49 -8.91
CA ASP A 424 -0.24 -4.72 -8.62
C ASP A 424 -1.26 -5.02 -9.72
N LYS A 425 -1.67 -6.28 -9.83
CA LYS A 425 -2.76 -6.72 -10.69
C LYS A 425 -4.09 -6.61 -9.97
N THR A 426 -4.23 -7.29 -8.83
CA THR A 426 -5.52 -7.45 -8.15
C THR A 426 -5.89 -6.12 -7.50
N GLY A 427 -7.15 -5.70 -7.64
CA GLY A 427 -7.65 -4.47 -7.03
C GLY A 427 -7.11 -3.15 -7.63
N THR A 428 -6.06 -3.25 -8.45
CA THR A 428 -5.42 -2.14 -9.17
C THR A 428 -5.75 -2.15 -10.66
N LEU A 429 -5.44 -3.24 -11.38
CA LEU A 429 -5.86 -3.41 -12.78
C LEU A 429 -7.25 -4.02 -12.87
N THR A 430 -7.62 -4.85 -11.89
CA THR A 430 -8.96 -5.40 -11.73
C THR A 430 -9.78 -4.62 -10.71
N CYS A 431 -11.11 -4.68 -10.80
CA CYS A 431 -12.01 -4.00 -9.87
C CYS A 431 -12.34 -4.84 -8.62
N ASN A 432 -11.75 -6.04 -8.49
CA ASN A 432 -12.04 -7.01 -7.43
C ASN A 432 -13.55 -7.31 -7.31
N GLN A 433 -14.24 -7.26 -8.45
CA GLN A 433 -15.64 -7.65 -8.57
C GLN A 433 -15.66 -9.02 -9.24
N MET A 434 -16.12 -9.99 -8.46
CA MET A 434 -16.11 -11.40 -8.81
C MET A 434 -17.46 -11.79 -9.39
N ASP A 435 -17.46 -12.29 -10.63
CA ASP A 435 -18.67 -12.85 -11.25
C ASP A 435 -18.50 -14.37 -11.44
N PHE A 436 -19.47 -15.14 -10.96
CA PHE A 436 -19.50 -16.58 -11.20
C PHE A 436 -19.80 -16.84 -12.69
N LEU A 437 -18.91 -17.52 -13.40
CA LEU A 437 -18.97 -17.64 -14.87
C LEU A 437 -19.07 -19.08 -15.35
N LYS A 438 -18.23 -19.99 -14.82
CA LYS A 438 -18.18 -21.40 -15.23
C LYS A 438 -18.01 -22.32 -14.02
N CYS A 439 -18.35 -23.59 -14.17
CA CYS A 439 -18.04 -24.60 -13.17
C CYS A 439 -17.81 -25.97 -13.81
N SER A 440 -17.19 -26.90 -13.08
CA SER A 440 -17.06 -28.30 -13.47
C SER A 440 -17.64 -29.15 -12.34
N ILE A 441 -18.69 -29.92 -12.60
CA ILE A 441 -19.36 -30.73 -11.58
C ILE A 441 -19.38 -32.19 -12.04
N ALA A 442 -18.95 -33.12 -11.18
CA ALA A 442 -18.87 -34.55 -11.52
C ALA A 442 -18.15 -34.83 -12.86
N GLY A 443 -17.09 -34.07 -13.17
CA GLY A 443 -16.33 -34.21 -14.42
C GLY A 443 -16.99 -33.59 -15.66
N THR A 444 -18.10 -32.87 -15.53
CA THR A 444 -18.79 -32.19 -16.64
C THR A 444 -18.63 -30.67 -16.53
N ALA A 445 -18.19 -30.01 -17.59
CA ALA A 445 -18.08 -28.56 -17.66
C ALA A 445 -19.43 -27.89 -17.95
N TYR A 446 -19.73 -26.80 -17.23
CA TYR A 446 -20.93 -26.00 -17.35
C TYR A 446 -20.61 -24.50 -17.43
N GLY A 447 -21.43 -23.75 -18.17
CA GLY A 447 -21.28 -22.32 -18.43
C GLY A 447 -20.76 -22.06 -19.86
N MET A 448 -21.59 -21.39 -20.68
CA MET A 448 -21.26 -21.07 -22.07
C MET A 448 -20.71 -19.65 -22.28
N SER A 449 -20.79 -18.80 -21.26
CA SER A 449 -20.35 -17.41 -21.31
C SER A 449 -18.83 -17.30 -21.48
N SER A 450 -18.37 -16.55 -22.48
CA SER A 450 -16.96 -16.12 -22.58
C SER A 450 -16.67 -15.01 -21.57
N SER A 451 -15.44 -14.99 -21.06
CA SER A 451 -14.98 -13.94 -20.15
C SER A 451 -14.84 -12.59 -20.88
N GLU A 452 -15.13 -11.48 -20.19
CA GLU A 452 -14.84 -10.13 -20.70
C GLU A 452 -13.34 -9.93 -20.95
N VAL A 453 -12.49 -10.52 -20.09
CA VAL A 453 -11.02 -10.53 -20.23
C VAL A 453 -10.60 -11.31 -21.48
N GLU A 454 -11.21 -12.47 -21.71
CA GLU A 454 -10.96 -13.31 -22.89
C GLU A 454 -11.40 -12.62 -24.19
N LEU A 455 -12.58 -12.01 -24.19
CA LEU A 455 -13.07 -11.20 -25.31
C LEU A 455 -12.20 -9.98 -25.56
N ALA A 456 -11.76 -9.27 -24.52
CA ALA A 456 -10.85 -8.13 -24.64
C ALA A 456 -9.49 -8.57 -25.19
N ALA A 457 -8.92 -9.66 -24.68
CA ALA A 457 -7.68 -10.23 -25.19
C ALA A 457 -7.81 -10.62 -26.67
N ALA A 458 -8.90 -11.30 -27.05
CA ALA A 458 -9.17 -11.70 -28.44
C ALA A 458 -9.37 -10.49 -29.37
N GLN A 459 -10.05 -9.44 -28.92
CA GLN A 459 -10.24 -8.20 -29.68
C GLN A 459 -8.92 -7.44 -29.88
N GLN A 460 -8.06 -7.37 -28.86
CA GLN A 460 -6.73 -6.76 -28.99
C GLN A 460 -5.87 -7.57 -29.96
N MET A 461 -5.91 -8.90 -29.84
CA MET A 461 -5.26 -9.82 -30.76
C MET A 461 -5.72 -9.61 -32.21
N ALA A 462 -7.02 -9.42 -32.45
CA ALA A 462 -7.56 -9.17 -33.78
C ALA A 462 -7.18 -7.77 -34.32
N SER A 463 -7.21 -6.74 -33.46
CA SER A 463 -6.86 -5.36 -33.85
C SER A 463 -5.39 -5.24 -34.26
N ASP A 464 -4.49 -5.94 -33.57
CA ASP A 464 -3.06 -5.99 -33.91
C ASP A 464 -2.81 -6.60 -35.30
N LEU A 465 -3.65 -7.54 -35.76
CA LEU A 465 -3.54 -8.16 -37.09
C LEU A 465 -4.01 -7.21 -38.19
N GLU A 466 -5.09 -6.46 -37.96
CA GLU A 466 -5.61 -5.48 -38.92
C GLU A 466 -4.62 -4.32 -39.13
N ASP A 467 -3.98 -3.82 -38.07
CA ASP A 467 -3.01 -2.73 -38.17
C ASP A 467 -1.72 -3.15 -38.94
N GLN A 468 -1.33 -4.42 -38.89
CA GLN A 468 -0.18 -4.94 -39.66
C GLN A 468 -0.48 -5.11 -41.16
N ASP A 469 -1.73 -5.40 -41.53
CA ASP A 469 -2.13 -5.56 -42.94
C ASP A 469 -2.37 -4.22 -43.65
N VAL A 470 -2.69 -3.16 -42.91
CA VAL A 470 -2.84 -1.80 -43.45
C VAL A 470 -1.49 -1.18 -43.84
N GLU A 471 -0.38 -1.51 -43.17
CA GLU A 471 0.96 -1.01 -43.54
C GLU A 471 1.56 -1.70 -44.77
N ARG A 472 1.12 -2.91 -45.13
CA ARG A 472 1.60 -3.64 -46.32
C ARG A 472 0.81 -3.38 -47.60
N SER A 473 -0.29 -2.66 -47.54
CA SER A 473 -1.21 -2.46 -48.67
C SER A 473 -1.53 -0.98 -48.94
N THR A 474 -0.49 -0.17 -49.21
CA THR A 474 -0.65 1.22 -49.69
C THR A 474 -0.35 1.40 -51.19
N ASP A 475 -0.45 0.34 -51.99
CA ASP A 475 -0.69 0.45 -53.44
C ASP A 475 -1.96 -0.32 -53.81
N PHE A 476 -2.91 0.37 -54.44
CA PHE A 476 -4.28 -0.03 -54.82
C PHE A 476 -5.40 0.15 -53.77
N ARG A 477 -5.75 1.41 -53.48
CA ARG A 477 -7.12 1.75 -53.02
C ARG A 477 -7.90 2.52 -54.10
N GLN A 478 -8.59 1.76 -54.95
CA GLN A 478 -9.89 2.18 -55.50
C GLN A 478 -10.76 0.95 -55.81
N LYS A 479 -11.92 0.89 -55.12
CA LYS A 479 -13.12 0.05 -55.31
C LYS A 479 -13.23 -1.27 -54.51
N GLY A 480 -14.38 -1.39 -53.82
CA GLY A 480 -14.97 -2.65 -53.33
C GLY A 480 -15.01 -2.73 -51.80
N LYS A 481 -16.10 -2.31 -51.14
CA LYS A 481 -17.24 -3.14 -50.69
C LYS A 481 -16.86 -4.34 -49.81
N GLN A 482 -17.24 -4.23 -48.53
CA GLN A 482 -17.70 -5.26 -47.59
C GLN A 482 -17.50 -6.71 -48.05
N GLN A 483 -16.56 -7.39 -47.40
CA GLN A 483 -16.61 -8.83 -47.15
C GLN A 483 -16.16 -9.05 -45.71
N GLU A 484 -17.14 -9.26 -44.84
CA GLU A 484 -16.94 -9.84 -43.51
C GLU A 484 -16.35 -11.24 -43.70
N ILE A 485 -15.25 -11.52 -43.01
CA ILE A 485 -14.71 -12.87 -42.86
C ILE A 485 -15.52 -13.51 -41.74
N GLU A 486 -16.38 -14.46 -42.10
CA GLU A 486 -17.05 -15.36 -41.17
C GLU A 486 -16.00 -16.17 -40.40
N LEU A 487 -15.75 -15.81 -39.14
CA LEU A 487 -15.28 -16.77 -38.14
C LEU A 487 -16.54 -17.46 -37.60
N GLU A 488 -16.61 -18.79 -37.72
CA GLU A 488 -17.68 -19.65 -37.20
C GLU A 488 -17.86 -19.45 -35.68
N THR A 489 -18.65 -18.43 -35.33
CA THR A 489 -19.32 -18.33 -34.05
C THR A 489 -20.62 -19.10 -34.21
N VAL A 490 -20.77 -20.17 -33.42
CA VAL A 490 -22.00 -20.94 -33.33
C VAL A 490 -23.14 -19.97 -33.00
N VAL A 491 -23.96 -19.68 -34.00
CA VAL A 491 -25.10 -18.77 -33.91
C VAL A 491 -26.15 -19.38 -33.00
N ILE A 492 -26.30 -18.82 -31.79
CA ILE A 492 -27.52 -18.98 -30.99
C ILE A 492 -28.66 -18.24 -31.73
N PRO A 493 -29.85 -18.82 -31.91
CA PRO A 493 -30.97 -18.14 -32.57
C PRO A 493 -31.41 -16.91 -31.77
N LYS A 494 -31.52 -15.78 -32.46
CA LYS A 494 -31.91 -14.46 -31.95
C LYS A 494 -33.42 -14.31 -31.69
N ASP A 495 -34.08 -15.29 -31.10
CA ASP A 495 -35.46 -15.11 -30.62
C ASP A 495 -35.61 -15.58 -29.18
N GLU A 496 -36.11 -14.67 -28.34
CA GLU A 496 -36.34 -14.75 -26.88
C GLU A 496 -35.17 -14.37 -25.93
N MET A 497 -34.51 -13.23 -26.15
CA MET A 497 -33.83 -12.54 -25.04
C MET A 497 -34.82 -11.62 -24.29
N VAL A 498 -35.45 -12.17 -23.25
CA VAL A 498 -36.01 -11.37 -22.17
C VAL A 498 -34.84 -10.59 -21.55
N HIS A 499 -34.87 -9.25 -21.61
CA HIS A 499 -33.93 -8.38 -20.91
C HIS A 499 -33.99 -8.62 -19.39
N LYS A 500 -33.29 -9.64 -18.88
CA LYS A 500 -32.93 -9.74 -17.46
C LYS A 500 -31.83 -8.71 -17.21
N SER A 501 -32.03 -7.84 -16.22
CA SER A 501 -30.98 -6.92 -15.77
C SER A 501 -29.76 -7.72 -15.30
N PRO A 502 -28.52 -7.30 -15.63
CA PRO A 502 -27.31 -8.02 -15.22
C PRO A 502 -27.27 -8.17 -13.70
N ILE A 503 -27.13 -9.40 -13.22
CA ILE A 503 -27.08 -9.70 -11.79
C ILE A 503 -25.63 -9.52 -11.33
N LYS A 504 -25.39 -8.55 -10.45
CA LYS A 504 -24.05 -8.31 -9.91
C LYS A 504 -23.55 -9.57 -9.18
N GLY A 505 -22.39 -10.09 -9.58
CA GLY A 505 -21.79 -11.31 -9.01
C GLY A 505 -22.14 -12.61 -9.75
N PHE A 506 -22.94 -12.55 -10.82
CA PHE A 506 -23.40 -13.74 -11.55
C PHE A 506 -23.54 -13.46 -13.05
N SER A 507 -22.71 -14.13 -13.85
CA SER A 507 -22.69 -14.02 -15.32
C SER A 507 -22.75 -15.41 -15.98
N PHE A 508 -23.21 -16.41 -15.24
CA PHE A 508 -23.29 -17.80 -15.68
C PHE A 508 -24.55 -18.05 -16.52
N GLU A 509 -24.35 -18.63 -17.71
CA GLU A 509 -25.44 -19.03 -18.60
C GLU A 509 -25.24 -20.50 -19.03
N ASP A 510 -26.14 -21.38 -18.60
CA ASP A 510 -26.23 -22.77 -19.06
C ASP A 510 -27.63 -23.34 -18.81
N SER A 511 -28.37 -23.64 -19.87
CA SER A 511 -29.74 -24.14 -19.77
C SER A 511 -29.85 -25.51 -19.10
N ARG A 512 -28.76 -26.30 -19.04
CA ARG A 512 -28.76 -27.65 -18.45
C ARG A 512 -28.94 -27.64 -16.94
N VAL A 513 -28.46 -26.59 -16.28
CA VAL A 513 -28.35 -26.54 -14.82
C VAL A 513 -29.27 -25.45 -14.22
N MET A 514 -29.59 -24.42 -15.01
CA MET A 514 -30.44 -23.32 -14.57
C MET A 514 -31.92 -23.72 -14.42
N GLU A 515 -32.66 -22.93 -13.64
CA GLU A 515 -34.12 -23.04 -13.48
C GLU A 515 -34.60 -24.43 -12.99
N GLY A 516 -33.75 -25.17 -12.26
CA GLY A 516 -34.06 -26.49 -11.73
C GLY A 516 -33.80 -27.65 -12.69
N ASN A 517 -33.28 -27.39 -13.91
CA ASN A 517 -32.97 -28.43 -14.89
C ASN A 517 -31.85 -29.38 -14.43
N TRP A 518 -31.05 -28.98 -13.44
CA TRP A 518 -30.03 -29.82 -12.81
C TRP A 518 -30.58 -31.12 -12.21
N LEU A 519 -31.89 -31.22 -11.94
CA LEU A 519 -32.56 -32.46 -11.52
C LEU A 519 -32.57 -33.53 -12.62
N ASN A 520 -32.49 -33.13 -13.89
CA ASN A 520 -32.54 -34.02 -15.05
C ASN A 520 -31.14 -34.47 -15.51
N GLU A 521 -30.08 -33.86 -14.99
CA GLU A 521 -28.69 -34.17 -15.32
C GLU A 521 -28.24 -35.48 -14.65
N PRO A 522 -27.25 -36.19 -15.23
CA PRO A 522 -26.64 -37.33 -14.56
C PRO A 522 -25.95 -36.86 -13.27
N ASN A 523 -25.97 -37.71 -12.23
CA ASN A 523 -25.39 -37.39 -10.90
C ASN A 523 -26.02 -36.16 -10.20
N ALA A 524 -27.34 -36.00 -10.28
CA ALA A 524 -28.08 -34.91 -9.63
C ALA A 524 -27.81 -34.80 -8.11
N ASP A 525 -27.46 -35.90 -7.44
CA ASP A 525 -27.04 -35.94 -6.03
C ASP A 525 -25.71 -35.21 -5.79
N VAL A 526 -24.74 -35.36 -6.69
CA VAL A 526 -23.45 -34.67 -6.66
C VAL A 526 -23.62 -33.19 -6.99
N ILE A 527 -24.51 -32.85 -7.94
CA ILE A 527 -24.83 -31.46 -8.30
C ILE A 527 -25.52 -30.73 -7.14
N MET A 528 -26.50 -31.38 -6.49
CA MET A 528 -27.13 -30.85 -5.28
C MET A 528 -26.09 -30.59 -4.17
N LEU A 529 -25.16 -31.52 -3.97
CA LEU A 529 -24.10 -31.37 -2.98
C LEU A 529 -23.15 -30.21 -3.32
N PHE A 530 -22.83 -30.02 -4.61
CA PHE A 530 -22.02 -28.89 -5.08
C PHE A 530 -22.65 -27.55 -4.69
N PHE A 531 -23.95 -27.35 -4.95
CA PHE A 531 -24.64 -26.11 -4.59
C PHE A 531 -24.78 -25.92 -3.08
N ARG A 532 -25.01 -27.01 -2.32
CA ARG A 532 -24.98 -26.96 -0.86
C ARG A 532 -23.62 -26.54 -0.32
N ILE A 533 -22.52 -27.01 -0.90
CA ILE A 533 -21.17 -26.58 -0.49
C ILE A 533 -21.00 -25.07 -0.70
N LEU A 534 -21.45 -24.51 -1.84
CA LEU A 534 -21.42 -23.07 -2.09
C LEU A 534 -22.26 -22.29 -1.07
N ALA A 535 -23.42 -22.80 -0.69
CA ALA A 535 -24.36 -22.16 0.24
C ALA A 535 -24.01 -22.31 1.73
N ILE A 536 -23.12 -23.23 2.11
CA ILE A 536 -22.81 -23.55 3.53
C ILE A 536 -21.36 -23.23 3.90
N CYS A 537 -20.42 -23.52 2.99
CA CYS A 537 -18.98 -23.39 3.26
C CYS A 537 -18.52 -21.94 3.02
N HIS A 538 -18.87 -21.00 3.90
CA HIS A 538 -18.48 -19.58 3.81
C HIS A 538 -18.53 -18.88 5.18
N THR A 539 -18.05 -17.64 5.29
CA THR A 539 -18.17 -16.80 6.51
C THR A 539 -19.22 -15.70 6.40
N ALA A 540 -19.79 -15.50 5.22
CA ALA A 540 -20.73 -14.41 4.93
C ALA A 540 -22.00 -14.37 5.82
N VAL A 541 -22.58 -13.18 5.90
CA VAL A 541 -23.81 -12.85 6.62
C VAL A 541 -24.88 -12.38 5.62
N PRO A 542 -26.14 -12.86 5.74
CA PRO A 542 -27.22 -12.43 4.89
C PRO A 542 -27.92 -11.20 5.49
N GLU A 543 -28.05 -10.15 4.70
CA GLU A 543 -28.83 -8.95 5.01
C GLU A 543 -30.08 -8.94 4.13
N LEU A 544 -31.26 -8.93 4.75
CA LEU A 544 -32.52 -8.89 4.00
C LEU A 544 -32.74 -7.47 3.47
N ASN A 545 -32.83 -7.32 2.15
CA ASN A 545 -33.21 -6.05 1.56
C ASN A 545 -34.75 -5.92 1.57
N GLU A 546 -35.28 -5.07 2.45
CA GLU A 546 -36.72 -4.86 2.63
C GLU A 546 -37.44 -4.39 1.35
N GLU A 547 -36.74 -3.72 0.43
CA GLU A 547 -37.33 -3.21 -0.82
C GLU A 547 -37.49 -4.28 -1.91
N THR A 548 -36.58 -5.25 -1.97
CA THR A 548 -36.55 -6.27 -3.03
C THR A 548 -36.99 -7.66 -2.55
N GLY A 549 -37.03 -7.88 -1.23
CA GLY A 549 -37.27 -9.19 -0.62
C GLY A 549 -36.11 -10.19 -0.81
N ASN A 550 -35.03 -9.79 -1.47
CA ASN A 550 -33.84 -10.61 -1.70
C ASN A 550 -32.78 -10.39 -0.61
N TYR A 551 -32.01 -11.43 -0.33
CA TYR A 551 -30.83 -11.31 0.53
C TYR A 551 -29.64 -10.72 -0.23
N LYS A 552 -29.01 -9.71 0.38
CA LYS A 552 -27.69 -9.22 0.04
C LYS A 552 -26.68 -9.92 0.96
N TYR A 553 -25.58 -10.39 0.41
CA TYR A 553 -24.56 -11.10 1.18
C TYR A 553 -23.38 -10.19 1.48
N GLU A 554 -23.07 -10.00 2.76
CA GLU A 554 -21.84 -9.36 3.21
C GLU A 554 -20.81 -10.45 3.54
N SER A 555 -19.67 -10.45 2.85
CA SER A 555 -18.62 -11.45 3.01
C SER A 555 -17.25 -10.82 3.18
N GLU A 556 -16.33 -11.58 3.79
CA GLU A 556 -14.92 -11.17 3.95
C GLU A 556 -14.15 -11.24 2.62
N SER A 557 -14.54 -12.16 1.74
CA SER A 557 -13.96 -12.29 0.39
C SER A 557 -15.04 -12.10 -0.68
N PRO A 558 -14.76 -11.35 -1.76
CA PRO A 558 -15.70 -11.17 -2.87
C PRO A 558 -15.98 -12.47 -3.62
N ASP A 559 -15.06 -13.44 -3.59
CA ASP A 559 -15.28 -14.77 -4.18
C ASP A 559 -16.45 -15.47 -3.48
N GLU A 560 -16.56 -15.35 -2.15
CA GLU A 560 -17.65 -15.96 -1.38
C GLU A 560 -19.00 -15.30 -1.67
N ALA A 561 -19.02 -13.98 -1.87
CA ALA A 561 -20.22 -13.26 -2.27
C ALA A 561 -20.71 -13.79 -3.63
N ALA A 562 -19.81 -13.95 -4.61
CA ALA A 562 -20.15 -14.51 -5.92
C ALA A 562 -20.69 -15.94 -5.81
N PHE A 563 -20.10 -16.79 -4.96
CA PHE A 563 -20.61 -18.15 -4.72
C PHE A 563 -22.00 -18.18 -4.11
N LEU A 564 -22.31 -17.26 -3.18
CA LEU A 564 -23.63 -17.19 -2.55
C LEU A 564 -24.70 -16.65 -3.50
N VAL A 565 -24.34 -15.64 -4.30
CA VAL A 565 -25.22 -15.17 -5.38
C VAL A 565 -25.47 -16.32 -6.36
N ALA A 566 -24.43 -17.04 -6.78
CA ALA A 566 -24.59 -18.20 -7.65
C ALA A 566 -25.47 -19.29 -7.03
N ALA A 567 -25.24 -19.66 -5.77
CA ALA A 567 -26.05 -20.65 -5.06
C ALA A 567 -27.54 -20.23 -5.02
N ARG A 568 -27.82 -18.94 -4.76
CA ARG A 568 -29.19 -18.39 -4.78
C ARG A 568 -29.83 -18.54 -6.17
N GLU A 569 -29.12 -18.20 -7.24
CA GLU A 569 -29.64 -18.32 -8.61
C GLU A 569 -29.85 -19.78 -9.04
N PHE A 570 -29.05 -20.73 -8.53
CA PHE A 570 -29.28 -22.17 -8.69
C PHE A 570 -30.41 -22.71 -7.80
N GLY A 571 -30.98 -21.87 -6.92
CA GLY A 571 -32.12 -22.19 -6.05
C GLY A 571 -31.77 -22.65 -4.63
N PHE A 572 -30.53 -22.42 -4.17
CA PHE A 572 -30.05 -22.70 -2.82
C PHE A 572 -29.75 -21.36 -2.12
N GLU A 573 -30.78 -20.76 -1.53
CA GLU A 573 -30.73 -19.42 -0.96
C GLU A 573 -30.30 -19.47 0.51
N PHE A 574 -29.16 -18.88 0.84
CA PHE A 574 -28.73 -18.72 2.23
C PHE A 574 -29.53 -17.60 2.91
N CYS A 575 -30.23 -17.91 4.02
CA CYS A 575 -31.21 -16.98 4.63
C CYS A 575 -30.79 -16.44 6.00
N LYS A 576 -30.19 -17.28 6.86
CA LYS A 576 -29.84 -16.91 8.24
C LYS A 576 -28.66 -17.73 8.73
N ARG A 577 -27.86 -17.14 9.61
CA ARG A 577 -26.78 -17.82 10.34
C ARG A 577 -26.79 -17.42 11.81
N THR A 578 -26.64 -18.41 12.69
CA THR A 578 -26.38 -18.25 14.13
C THR A 578 -24.98 -18.75 14.47
N GLN A 579 -24.55 -18.71 15.74
CA GLN A 579 -23.27 -19.31 16.13
C GLN A 579 -23.22 -20.83 15.92
N SER A 580 -24.37 -21.50 16.03
CA SER A 580 -24.50 -22.97 16.04
C SER A 580 -25.24 -23.57 14.84
N SER A 581 -25.89 -22.77 13.98
CA SER A 581 -26.66 -23.26 12.84
C SER A 581 -26.62 -22.33 11.61
N VAL A 582 -26.79 -22.91 10.43
CA VAL A 582 -26.91 -22.24 9.12
C VAL A 582 -28.24 -22.66 8.48
N PHE A 583 -29.02 -21.69 8.00
CA PHE A 583 -30.33 -21.92 7.39
C PHE A 583 -30.27 -21.66 5.88
N VAL A 584 -30.61 -22.68 5.09
CA VAL A 584 -30.62 -22.62 3.62
C VAL A 584 -32.00 -23.01 3.10
N ARG A 585 -32.54 -22.18 2.20
CA ARG A 585 -33.82 -22.40 1.50
C ARG A 585 -33.56 -23.01 0.13
N GLU A 586 -34.00 -24.25 -0.05
CA GLU A 586 -33.93 -24.98 -1.32
C GLU A 586 -35.23 -24.77 -2.10
N ARG A 587 -35.18 -24.04 -3.22
CA ARG A 587 -36.33 -23.72 -4.06
C ARG A 587 -36.78 -24.88 -4.94
N TYR A 588 -35.82 -25.65 -5.46
CA TYR A 588 -36.06 -26.78 -6.35
C TYR A 588 -35.84 -28.08 -5.59
N SER A 589 -36.93 -28.77 -5.26
CA SER A 589 -36.92 -30.09 -4.63
C SER A 589 -37.60 -31.10 -5.55
N ALA A 590 -37.22 -32.38 -5.47
CA ALA A 590 -37.91 -33.49 -6.14
C ALA A 590 -39.43 -33.55 -5.82
N SER A 591 -39.87 -32.89 -4.73
CA SER A 591 -41.26 -32.78 -4.31
C SER A 591 -42.01 -31.54 -4.82
N GLY A 592 -41.33 -30.60 -5.49
CA GLY A 592 -41.90 -29.34 -5.99
C GLY A 592 -42.23 -28.30 -4.91
N LYS A 593 -41.86 -28.53 -3.64
CA LYS A 593 -42.03 -27.58 -2.53
C LYS A 593 -40.70 -26.95 -2.14
N THR A 594 -40.74 -25.69 -1.72
CA THR A 594 -39.62 -24.99 -1.08
C THR A 594 -39.34 -25.62 0.28
N ILE A 595 -38.10 -26.01 0.55
CA ILE A 595 -37.68 -26.63 1.83
C ILE A 595 -36.68 -25.69 2.51
N ASP A 596 -37.00 -25.28 3.73
CA ASP A 596 -36.06 -24.56 4.60
C ASP A 596 -35.33 -25.60 5.45
N ARG A 597 -34.00 -25.72 5.27
CA ARG A 597 -33.16 -26.69 5.98
C ARG A 597 -32.29 -26.03 7.04
N GLU A 598 -32.16 -26.69 8.19
CA GLU A 598 -31.22 -26.30 9.24
C GLU A 598 -29.99 -27.22 9.27
N PHE A 599 -28.81 -26.64 9.04
CA PHE A 599 -27.53 -27.32 9.22
C PHE A 599 -26.89 -26.87 10.53
N LYS A 600 -26.66 -27.80 11.46
CA LYS A 600 -25.96 -27.48 12.73
C LYS A 600 -24.47 -27.37 12.48
N LEU A 601 -23.91 -26.20 12.74
CA LEU A 601 -22.48 -25.91 12.62
C LEU A 601 -21.73 -26.48 13.82
N LEU A 602 -20.84 -27.45 13.57
CA LEU A 602 -20.05 -28.12 14.60
C LEU A 602 -18.70 -27.44 14.79
N ASN A 603 -17.91 -27.32 13.72
CA ASN A 603 -16.67 -26.55 13.71
C ASN A 603 -16.48 -25.88 12.36
N MET A 604 -15.77 -24.75 12.39
CA MET A 604 -15.30 -24.04 11.21
C MET A 604 -13.79 -23.93 11.27
N LEU A 605 -13.12 -24.42 10.23
CA LEU A 605 -11.70 -24.26 10.01
C LEU A 605 -11.52 -23.14 8.98
N GLU A 606 -11.30 -21.93 9.48
CA GLU A 606 -11.22 -20.71 8.69
C GLU A 606 -10.10 -20.76 7.63
N PHE A 607 -10.28 -19.96 6.58
CA PHE A 607 -9.27 -19.78 5.55
C PHE A 607 -8.03 -19.09 6.13
N THR A 608 -6.85 -19.62 5.81
CA THR A 608 -5.59 -18.92 6.07
C THR A 608 -4.71 -18.96 4.83
N SER A 609 -3.88 -17.94 4.62
CA SER A 609 -2.97 -17.87 3.47
C SER A 609 -1.94 -19.02 3.45
N LYS A 610 -1.65 -19.62 4.61
CA LYS A 610 -0.82 -20.83 4.73
C LYS A 610 -1.55 -22.08 4.24
N ARG A 611 -2.79 -22.28 4.69
CA ARG A 611 -3.59 -23.49 4.39
C ARG A 611 -4.24 -23.47 3.01
N LYS A 612 -4.56 -22.28 2.48
CA LYS A 612 -5.18 -22.02 1.16
C LYS A 612 -6.49 -22.80 0.91
N ARG A 613 -7.23 -23.08 1.99
CA ARG A 613 -8.51 -23.80 2.00
C ARG A 613 -9.34 -23.41 3.22
N MET A 614 -10.64 -23.61 3.12
CA MET A 614 -11.61 -23.45 4.19
C MET A 614 -12.42 -24.74 4.33
N THR A 615 -12.71 -25.12 5.56
CA THR A 615 -13.51 -26.32 5.84
C THR A 615 -14.59 -26.02 6.88
N VAL A 616 -15.79 -26.54 6.64
CA VAL A 616 -16.93 -26.42 7.53
C VAL A 616 -17.44 -27.82 7.85
N ILE A 617 -17.57 -28.11 9.14
CA ILE A 617 -18.11 -29.37 9.64
C ILE A 617 -19.55 -29.09 10.10
N VAL A 618 -20.52 -29.73 9.46
CA VAL A 618 -21.94 -29.56 9.75
C VAL A 618 -22.61 -30.89 10.03
N ARG A 619 -23.68 -30.86 10.81
CA ARG A 619 -24.63 -31.96 10.98
C ARG A 619 -25.92 -31.60 10.25
N ASP A 620 -26.31 -32.46 9.31
CA ASP A 620 -27.55 -32.35 8.55
C ASP A 620 -28.77 -32.76 9.40
N GLU A 621 -29.98 -32.51 8.91
CA GLU A 621 -31.26 -32.84 9.55
C GLU A 621 -31.40 -34.35 9.79
N ASP A 622 -30.81 -35.16 8.91
CA ASP A 622 -30.76 -36.63 9.02
C ASP A 622 -29.75 -37.12 10.08
N GLY A 623 -29.07 -36.20 10.78
CA GLY A 623 -28.07 -36.50 11.80
C GLY A 623 -26.69 -36.90 11.27
N GLN A 624 -26.49 -36.88 9.95
CA GLN A 624 -25.20 -37.17 9.33
C GLN A 624 -24.23 -35.99 9.49
N ILE A 625 -22.97 -36.28 9.87
CA ILE A 625 -21.90 -35.28 9.90
C ILE A 625 -21.20 -35.24 8.53
N LEU A 626 -21.13 -34.04 7.97
CA LEU A 626 -20.49 -33.73 6.69
C LEU A 626 -19.35 -32.74 6.92
N VAL A 627 -18.18 -33.07 6.37
CA VAL A 627 -17.02 -32.19 6.28
C VAL A 627 -17.02 -31.63 4.86
N LEU A 628 -17.24 -30.32 4.71
CA LEU A 628 -17.29 -29.62 3.43
C LEU A 628 -16.06 -28.75 3.29
N CYS A 629 -15.25 -28.96 2.24
CA CYS A 629 -13.99 -28.26 2.04
C CYS A 629 -13.96 -27.57 0.67
N LYS A 630 -13.50 -26.32 0.65
CA LYS A 630 -13.20 -25.55 -0.57
C LYS A 630 -11.78 -24.98 -0.51
N GLY A 631 -11.06 -25.01 -1.63
CA GLY A 631 -9.69 -24.49 -1.64
C GLY A 631 -9.04 -24.54 -3.01
N ALA A 632 -7.74 -24.21 -3.05
CA ALA A 632 -6.95 -24.32 -4.28
C ALA A 632 -6.90 -25.76 -4.80
N ASP A 633 -6.97 -25.92 -6.11
CA ASP A 633 -6.89 -27.19 -6.85
C ASP A 633 -5.80 -28.14 -6.32
N SER A 634 -4.54 -27.70 -6.32
CA SER A 634 -3.41 -28.53 -5.88
C SER A 634 -3.54 -28.98 -4.41
N ILE A 635 -4.11 -28.13 -3.55
CA ILE A 635 -4.23 -28.39 -2.11
C ILE A 635 -5.33 -29.41 -1.82
N ILE A 636 -6.44 -29.34 -2.56
CA ILE A 636 -7.54 -30.29 -2.43
C ILE A 636 -7.15 -31.63 -3.04
N PHE A 637 -6.49 -31.65 -4.20
CA PHE A 637 -6.08 -32.87 -4.89
C PHE A 637 -5.10 -33.73 -4.07
N ASP A 638 -4.17 -33.11 -3.33
CA ASP A 638 -3.27 -33.82 -2.41
C ASP A 638 -4.01 -34.54 -1.27
N ARG A 639 -5.25 -34.14 -0.97
CA ARG A 639 -6.06 -34.61 0.16
C ARG A 639 -7.20 -35.56 -0.24
N LEU A 640 -7.33 -35.86 -1.53
CA LEU A 640 -8.33 -36.79 -2.02
C LEU A 640 -7.98 -38.24 -1.66
N SER A 641 -8.99 -38.98 -1.19
CA SER A 641 -8.90 -40.43 -0.99
C SER A 641 -8.70 -41.15 -2.33
N LYS A 642 -8.17 -42.38 -2.32
CA LYS A 642 -7.98 -43.17 -3.55
C LYS A 642 -9.27 -43.39 -4.35
N ASN A 643 -10.40 -43.56 -3.66
CA ASN A 643 -11.71 -43.74 -4.28
C ASN A 643 -12.42 -42.41 -4.57
N GLY A 644 -11.98 -41.31 -3.95
CA GLY A 644 -12.53 -39.96 -4.12
C GLY A 644 -12.00 -39.19 -5.32
N ARG A 645 -11.21 -39.84 -6.17
CA ARG A 645 -10.54 -39.28 -7.36
C ARG A 645 -11.26 -39.55 -8.68
N LEU A 646 -12.49 -40.07 -8.63
CA LEU A 646 -13.26 -40.50 -9.80
C LEU A 646 -13.33 -39.45 -10.92
N TYR A 647 -13.47 -38.16 -10.56
CA TYR A 647 -13.60 -37.05 -11.51
C TYR A 647 -12.33 -36.20 -11.65
N GLU A 648 -11.19 -36.66 -11.10
CA GLU A 648 -9.97 -35.85 -11.00
C GLU A 648 -9.40 -35.48 -12.38
N GLU A 649 -9.34 -36.42 -13.32
CA GLU A 649 -8.74 -36.20 -14.65
C GLU A 649 -9.50 -35.15 -15.46
N ASP A 650 -10.82 -35.32 -15.62
CA ASP A 650 -11.66 -34.36 -16.35
C ASP A 650 -11.71 -32.99 -15.65
N THR A 651 -11.83 -32.97 -14.32
CA THR A 651 -11.84 -31.71 -13.57
C THR A 651 -10.50 -30.98 -13.68
N THR A 652 -9.38 -31.71 -13.72
CA THR A 652 -8.05 -31.12 -13.93
C THR A 652 -7.92 -30.49 -15.31
N ARG A 653 -8.46 -31.15 -16.35
CA ARG A 653 -8.51 -30.57 -17.70
C ARG A 653 -9.28 -29.25 -17.71
N HIS A 654 -10.49 -29.23 -17.13
CA HIS A 654 -11.31 -28.01 -17.08
C HIS A 654 -10.67 -26.89 -16.24
N LEU A 655 -10.02 -27.23 -15.11
CA LEU A 655 -9.30 -26.26 -14.28
C LEU A 655 -8.17 -25.57 -15.04
N ASN A 656 -7.44 -26.32 -15.87
CA ASN A 656 -6.39 -25.77 -16.72
C ASN A 656 -6.98 -24.85 -17.79
N GLU A 657 -8.05 -25.27 -18.48
CA GLU A 657 -8.77 -24.45 -19.45
C GLU A 657 -9.32 -23.15 -18.81
N TYR A 658 -9.88 -23.23 -17.60
CA TYR A 658 -10.37 -22.06 -16.87
C TYR A 658 -9.23 -21.12 -16.45
N GLY A 659 -8.08 -21.67 -16.03
CA GLY A 659 -6.88 -20.89 -15.75
C GLY A 659 -6.32 -20.19 -16.99
N GLU A 660 -6.33 -20.88 -18.14
CA GLU A 660 -5.99 -20.36 -19.47
C GLU A 660 -7.00 -19.34 -20.00
N ALA A 661 -8.22 -19.30 -19.47
CA ALA A 661 -9.19 -18.22 -19.71
C ALA A 661 -9.03 -17.03 -18.73
N GLY A 662 -8.09 -17.12 -17.78
CA GLY A 662 -7.86 -16.08 -16.77
C GLY A 662 -8.85 -16.09 -15.61
N LEU A 663 -9.61 -17.18 -15.44
CA LEU A 663 -10.58 -17.34 -14.35
C LEU A 663 -9.88 -17.82 -13.08
N ARG A 664 -10.36 -17.35 -11.92
CA ARG A 664 -9.97 -17.86 -10.61
C ARG A 664 -10.70 -19.16 -10.35
N THR A 665 -9.96 -20.21 -10.06
CA THR A 665 -10.51 -21.55 -9.87
C THR A 665 -10.39 -22.04 -8.43
N LEU A 666 -11.45 -22.64 -7.89
CA LEU A 666 -11.40 -23.38 -6.62
C LEU A 666 -11.98 -24.78 -6.78
N ALA A 667 -11.38 -25.76 -6.10
CA ALA A 667 -11.89 -27.12 -6.02
C ALA A 667 -12.74 -27.31 -4.77
N LEU A 668 -13.81 -28.10 -4.90
CA LEU A 668 -14.76 -28.44 -3.84
C LEU A 668 -14.71 -29.94 -3.58
N ALA A 669 -14.61 -30.31 -2.30
CA ALA A 669 -14.58 -31.69 -1.87
C ALA A 669 -15.35 -31.88 -0.56
N TYR A 670 -15.76 -33.12 -0.29
CA TYR A 670 -16.48 -33.45 0.94
C TYR A 670 -16.03 -34.79 1.52
N LYS A 671 -16.33 -35.01 2.81
CA LYS A 671 -16.18 -36.29 3.50
C LYS A 671 -17.36 -36.51 4.45
N ARG A 672 -17.82 -37.76 4.55
CA ARG A 672 -18.81 -38.18 5.55
C ARG A 672 -18.06 -38.69 6.79
N LEU A 673 -18.50 -38.25 7.97
CA LEU A 673 -17.81 -38.54 9.23
C LEU A 673 -18.73 -39.27 10.21
N GLY A 674 -18.18 -40.19 11.00
CA GLY A 674 -18.88 -40.84 12.10
C GLY A 674 -18.86 -40.00 13.37
N GLU A 675 -19.89 -40.13 14.21
CA GLU A 675 -20.01 -39.39 15.48
C GLU A 675 -18.82 -39.61 16.43
N PHE A 676 -18.32 -40.85 16.51
CA PHE A 676 -17.18 -41.20 17.36
C PHE A 676 -15.87 -40.56 16.87
N GLU A 677 -15.62 -40.58 15.55
CA GLU A 677 -14.45 -39.96 14.93
C GLU A 677 -14.44 -38.44 15.16
N TYR A 678 -15.61 -37.80 15.00
CA TYR A 678 -15.79 -36.37 15.29
C TYR A 678 -15.51 -36.03 16.76
N SER A 679 -16.12 -36.77 17.70
CA SER A 679 -15.99 -36.49 19.13
C SER A 679 -14.54 -36.64 19.61
N ALA A 680 -13.83 -37.68 19.17
CA ALA A 680 -12.42 -37.87 19.46
C ALA A 680 -11.56 -36.70 18.93
N TRP A 681 -11.76 -36.32 17.67
CA TRP A 681 -11.05 -35.21 17.05
C TRP A 681 -11.34 -33.87 17.73
N ASN A 682 -12.60 -33.58 18.07
CA ASN A 682 -12.98 -32.32 18.71
C ASN A 682 -12.35 -32.18 20.09
N ASN A 683 -12.22 -33.26 20.87
CA ASN A 683 -11.53 -33.22 22.17
C ASN A 683 -10.05 -32.80 22.01
N GLU A 684 -9.32 -33.43 21.09
CA GLU A 684 -7.93 -33.06 20.78
C GLU A 684 -7.82 -31.62 20.25
N PHE A 685 -8.78 -31.21 19.41
CA PHE A 685 -8.82 -29.87 18.85
C PHE A 685 -9.05 -28.78 19.92
N GLN A 686 -9.94 -29.03 20.90
CA GLN A 686 -10.15 -28.11 22.03
C GLN A 686 -8.93 -28.02 22.95
N GLU A 687 -8.25 -29.14 23.20
CA GLU A 687 -7.01 -29.17 23.97
C GLU A 687 -5.89 -28.37 23.27
N ALA A 688 -5.74 -28.52 21.97
CA ALA A 688 -4.78 -27.75 21.19
C ALA A 688 -5.13 -26.25 21.15
N LYS A 689 -6.42 -25.89 21.08
CA LYS A 689 -6.86 -24.48 21.11
C LYS A 689 -6.53 -23.79 22.43
N THR A 690 -6.64 -24.49 23.56
CA THR A 690 -6.40 -23.91 24.90
C THR A 690 -4.91 -23.86 25.27
N THR A 691 -4.05 -24.59 24.56
CA THR A 691 -2.60 -24.57 24.76
C THR A 691 -1.99 -23.20 24.43
N ILE A 692 -1.08 -22.71 25.28
CA ILE A 692 -0.35 -21.45 25.07
C ILE A 692 1.10 -21.79 24.71
N GLY A 693 1.56 -21.36 23.53
CA GLY A 693 2.95 -21.51 23.10
C GLY A 693 3.14 -21.24 21.60
N ALA A 694 4.39 -21.09 21.18
CA ALA A 694 4.74 -20.88 19.76
C ALA A 694 4.33 -22.06 18.86
N ASP A 695 4.20 -23.26 19.43
CA ASP A 695 3.83 -24.48 18.70
C ASP A 695 2.31 -24.68 18.56
N ARG A 696 1.47 -23.82 19.17
CA ARG A 696 0.00 -23.91 19.10
C ARG A 696 -0.51 -23.92 17.66
N ASP A 697 -0.03 -22.97 16.84
CA ASP A 697 -0.46 -22.85 15.45
C ASP A 697 -0.13 -24.11 14.64
N LEU A 698 1.05 -24.70 14.89
CA LEU A 698 1.48 -25.95 14.26
C LEU A 698 0.63 -27.15 14.72
N MET A 699 0.32 -27.24 16.02
CA MET A 699 -0.55 -28.28 16.56
C MET A 699 -1.97 -28.19 15.97
N LEU A 700 -2.55 -26.99 15.94
CA LEU A 700 -3.87 -26.76 15.35
C LEU A 700 -3.89 -27.07 13.85
N GLU A 701 -2.83 -26.72 13.13
CA GLU A 701 -2.70 -27.01 11.70
C GLU A 701 -2.59 -28.52 11.44
N ASN A 702 -1.79 -29.24 12.23
CA ASN A 702 -1.68 -30.70 12.15
C ASN A 702 -3.04 -31.39 12.42
N ILE A 703 -3.75 -30.97 13.48
CA ILE A 703 -5.05 -31.55 13.84
C ILE A 703 -6.11 -31.23 12.78
N ALA A 704 -6.14 -29.99 12.28
CA ALA A 704 -7.01 -29.60 11.16
C ALA A 704 -6.71 -30.44 9.91
N GLU A 705 -5.44 -30.68 9.60
CA GLU A 705 -5.02 -31.49 8.47
C GLU A 705 -5.47 -32.96 8.60
N MET A 706 -5.53 -33.53 9.82
CA MET A 706 -6.06 -34.88 10.01
C MET A 706 -7.53 -35.00 9.58
N MET A 707 -8.34 -33.97 9.87
CA MET A 707 -9.76 -33.95 9.50
C MET A 707 -9.98 -33.79 8.00
N GLU A 708 -9.04 -33.14 7.32
CA GLU A 708 -9.13 -32.76 5.91
C GLU A 708 -8.48 -33.78 4.96
N LYS A 709 -8.12 -34.98 5.46
CA LYS A 709 -7.66 -36.10 4.64
C LYS A 709 -8.81 -36.98 4.18
N ASP A 710 -8.55 -37.72 3.10
CA ASP A 710 -9.46 -38.70 2.50
C ASP A 710 -10.78 -38.08 2.00
N LEU A 711 -10.68 -36.90 1.39
CA LEU A 711 -11.82 -36.20 0.79
C LEU A 711 -12.28 -36.87 -0.53
N ILE A 712 -13.51 -36.58 -0.94
CA ILE A 712 -14.12 -36.98 -2.22
C ILE A 712 -14.35 -35.72 -3.05
N LEU A 713 -13.82 -35.69 -4.27
CA LEU A 713 -13.96 -34.56 -5.18
C LEU A 713 -15.39 -34.43 -5.68
N VAL A 714 -15.97 -33.24 -5.57
CA VAL A 714 -17.31 -32.91 -6.10
C VAL A 714 -17.18 -32.19 -7.44
N GLY A 715 -16.29 -31.21 -7.52
CA GLY A 715 -16.13 -30.38 -8.70
C GLY A 715 -15.23 -29.16 -8.45
N ALA A 716 -15.31 -28.19 -9.36
CA ALA A 716 -14.60 -26.94 -9.31
C ALA A 716 -15.47 -25.75 -9.75
N THR A 717 -15.17 -24.57 -9.21
CA THR A 717 -15.77 -23.29 -9.62
C THR A 717 -14.76 -22.48 -10.44
N ALA A 718 -15.25 -21.61 -11.30
CA ALA A 718 -14.46 -20.63 -12.03
C ALA A 718 -15.14 -19.26 -12.01
N VAL A 719 -14.42 -18.29 -11.46
CA VAL A 719 -14.90 -16.93 -11.19
C VAL A 719 -14.05 -15.94 -11.95
N GLU A 720 -14.69 -14.98 -12.60
CA GLU A 720 -14.01 -13.91 -13.33
C GLU A 720 -13.76 -12.70 -12.42
N ASP A 721 -12.54 -12.15 -12.49
CA ASP A 721 -12.18 -10.87 -11.87
C ASP A 721 -12.08 -9.80 -12.97
N LYS A 722 -13.05 -8.89 -13.01
CA LYS A 722 -13.19 -7.91 -14.11
C LYS A 722 -12.10 -6.83 -14.07
N LEU A 723 -11.70 -6.35 -15.24
CA LEU A 723 -10.78 -5.21 -15.36
C LEU A 723 -11.47 -3.91 -14.92
N GLN A 724 -10.70 -2.98 -14.35
CA GLN A 724 -11.22 -1.64 -14.12
C GLN A 724 -11.49 -0.93 -15.45
N LYS A 725 -12.48 -0.04 -15.41
CA LYS A 725 -12.86 0.78 -16.56
C LYS A 725 -11.67 1.61 -17.08
N GLY A 726 -11.34 1.46 -18.35
CA GLY A 726 -10.33 2.28 -19.02
C GLY A 726 -8.88 1.82 -18.83
N VAL A 727 -8.63 0.66 -18.21
CA VAL A 727 -7.27 0.15 -17.96
C VAL A 727 -6.48 -0.09 -19.26
N PRO A 728 -7.00 -0.80 -20.27
CA PRO A 728 -6.24 -1.06 -21.49
C PRO A 728 -5.82 0.24 -22.19
N GLN A 729 -6.75 1.19 -22.33
CA GLN A 729 -6.48 2.49 -22.95
C GLN A 729 -5.47 3.33 -22.16
N CYS A 730 -5.50 3.24 -20.82
CA CYS A 730 -4.55 3.92 -19.95
C CYS A 730 -3.13 3.34 -20.13
N ILE A 731 -3.00 2.01 -20.10
CA ILE A 731 -1.72 1.31 -20.28
C ILE A 731 -1.12 1.61 -21.65
N ASP A 732 -1.91 1.59 -22.71
CA ASP A 732 -1.44 1.91 -24.05
C ASP A 732 -0.88 3.33 -24.15
N LYS A 733 -1.56 4.32 -23.57
CA LYS A 733 -1.07 5.71 -23.56
C LYS A 733 0.18 5.90 -22.71
N LEU A 734 0.27 5.21 -21.56
CA LEU A 734 1.46 5.24 -20.72
C LEU A 734 2.66 4.58 -21.43
N ALA A 735 2.43 3.48 -22.14
CA ALA A 735 3.44 2.83 -22.96
C ALA A 735 3.88 3.72 -24.13
N GLN A 736 2.95 4.39 -24.82
CA GLN A 736 3.25 5.39 -25.87
C GLN A 736 4.04 6.59 -25.33
N ALA A 737 3.83 6.96 -24.06
CA ALA A 737 4.63 7.99 -23.37
C ALA A 737 6.05 7.52 -23.00
N GLY A 738 6.41 6.26 -23.30
CA GLY A 738 7.73 5.67 -23.05
C GLY A 738 7.92 5.13 -21.62
N LEU A 739 6.84 4.95 -20.87
CA LEU A 739 6.89 4.42 -19.50
C LEU A 739 6.93 2.89 -19.53
N LYS A 740 7.81 2.30 -18.71
CA LYS A 740 7.89 0.85 -18.54
C LYS A 740 6.94 0.39 -17.45
N ILE A 741 6.11 -0.60 -17.72
CA ILE A 741 5.12 -1.10 -16.76
C ILE A 741 5.50 -2.51 -16.34
N TRP A 742 5.69 -2.70 -15.05
CA TRP A 742 6.04 -3.96 -14.42
C TRP A 742 4.88 -4.39 -13.55
N VAL A 743 4.30 -5.56 -13.81
CA VAL A 743 3.18 -6.10 -13.04
C VAL A 743 3.72 -7.14 -12.04
N LEU A 744 3.47 -6.91 -10.76
CA LEU A 744 3.93 -7.79 -9.67
C LEU A 744 2.71 -8.44 -9.00
N THR A 745 2.37 -9.66 -9.41
CA THR A 745 1.14 -10.33 -8.98
C THR A 745 1.41 -11.59 -8.15
N GLY A 746 0.46 -11.92 -7.27
CA GLY A 746 0.42 -13.18 -6.53
C GLY A 746 -0.17 -14.35 -7.32
N ASP A 747 -0.69 -14.10 -8.51
CA ASP A 747 -1.42 -15.06 -9.34
C ASP A 747 -0.52 -16.09 -10.03
N LYS A 748 -1.17 -17.12 -10.59
CA LYS A 748 -0.54 -18.10 -11.48
C LYS A 748 -0.04 -17.41 -12.77
N VAL A 749 0.91 -18.06 -13.44
CA VAL A 749 1.59 -17.46 -14.60
C VAL A 749 0.61 -17.29 -15.76
N GLU A 750 -0.25 -18.27 -15.99
CA GLU A 750 -1.23 -18.33 -17.06
C GLU A 750 -2.23 -17.17 -16.93
N THR A 751 -2.81 -17.00 -15.73
CA THR A 751 -3.72 -15.90 -15.41
C THR A 751 -3.06 -14.54 -15.61
N ALA A 752 -1.80 -14.38 -15.18
CA ALA A 752 -1.07 -13.13 -15.33
C ALA A 752 -0.80 -12.78 -16.81
N ILE A 753 -0.55 -13.78 -17.66
CA ILE A 753 -0.38 -13.61 -19.10
C ILE A 753 -1.68 -13.16 -19.75
N ASN A 754 -2.81 -13.80 -19.43
CA ASN A 754 -4.11 -13.44 -19.99
C ASN A 754 -4.53 -12.01 -19.63
N ILE A 755 -4.34 -11.64 -18.36
CA ILE A 755 -4.57 -10.27 -17.93
C ILE A 755 -3.58 -9.31 -18.60
N GLY A 756 -2.35 -9.76 -18.86
CA GLY A 756 -1.38 -9.02 -19.66
C GLY A 756 -1.89 -8.71 -21.08
N TYR A 757 -2.52 -9.68 -21.75
CA TYR A 757 -3.14 -9.46 -23.06
C TYR A 757 -4.37 -8.57 -22.99
N ALA A 758 -5.28 -8.82 -22.04
CA ALA A 758 -6.50 -8.03 -21.89
C ALA A 758 -6.24 -6.57 -21.50
N CYS A 759 -5.15 -6.31 -20.79
CA CYS A 759 -4.68 -4.96 -20.43
C CYS A 759 -3.88 -4.25 -21.54
N SER A 760 -3.71 -4.85 -22.72
CA SER A 760 -2.80 -4.38 -23.79
C SER A 760 -1.33 -4.26 -23.36
N LEU A 761 -0.93 -4.92 -22.26
CA LEU A 761 0.45 -4.96 -21.79
C LEU A 761 1.29 -5.91 -22.63
N LEU A 762 0.71 -7.03 -23.05
CA LEU A 762 1.25 -7.98 -24.01
C LEU A 762 0.51 -7.80 -25.35
N ARG A 763 1.26 -7.69 -26.45
CA ARG A 763 0.72 -7.54 -27.82
C ARG A 763 1.10 -8.71 -28.71
N GLN A 764 0.36 -8.94 -29.80
CA GLN A 764 0.73 -9.96 -30.77
C GLN A 764 2.04 -9.58 -31.48
N GLY A 765 2.98 -10.53 -31.56
CA GLY A 765 4.32 -10.31 -32.09
C GLY A 765 5.40 -10.00 -31.04
N MET A 766 5.02 -9.74 -29.77
CA MET A 766 5.99 -9.64 -28.68
C MET A 766 6.60 -11.00 -28.36
N LYS A 767 7.93 -11.08 -28.27
CA LYS A 767 8.64 -12.30 -27.89
C LYS A 767 8.66 -12.46 -26.38
N GLN A 768 8.03 -13.52 -25.88
CA GLN A 768 7.97 -13.82 -24.46
C GLN A 768 9.22 -14.57 -24.01
N ILE A 769 9.88 -14.04 -22.97
CA ILE A 769 11.01 -14.66 -22.30
C ILE A 769 10.50 -15.16 -20.95
N CYS A 770 10.29 -16.46 -20.83
CA CYS A 770 9.87 -17.10 -19.59
C CYS A 770 11.08 -17.67 -18.85
N ILE A 771 11.32 -17.21 -17.62
CA ILE A 771 12.37 -17.76 -16.76
C ILE A 771 11.74 -18.64 -15.69
N THR A 772 11.97 -19.94 -15.80
CA THR A 772 11.40 -20.95 -14.90
C THR A 772 12.50 -21.79 -14.27
N GLU A 773 12.29 -22.17 -13.02
CA GLU A 773 13.14 -23.12 -12.30
C GLU A 773 12.98 -24.53 -12.88
N ILE A 774 14.06 -25.30 -12.93
CA ILE A 774 14.03 -26.74 -13.14
C ILE A 774 13.94 -27.41 -11.77
N SER A 775 13.01 -28.37 -11.61
CA SER A 775 12.85 -29.14 -10.37
C SER A 775 14.13 -29.94 -10.06
N SER A 776 14.97 -29.42 -9.18
CA SER A 776 16.20 -30.06 -8.69
C SER A 776 16.49 -29.62 -7.25
N ASP A 777 16.90 -30.56 -6.39
CA ASP A 777 17.14 -30.29 -4.97
C ASP A 777 18.42 -29.47 -4.70
N ALA A 778 19.28 -29.29 -5.71
CA ALA A 778 20.56 -28.59 -5.57
C ALA A 778 20.46 -27.10 -5.95
N LYS A 779 20.48 -26.22 -4.94
CA LYS A 779 20.40 -24.75 -5.08
C LYS A 779 21.39 -24.15 -6.09
N GLU A 780 22.61 -24.68 -6.15
CA GLU A 780 23.67 -24.21 -7.07
C GLU A 780 23.31 -24.50 -8.54
N VAL A 781 22.75 -25.69 -8.82
CA VAL A 781 22.36 -26.10 -10.17
C VAL A 781 21.18 -25.26 -10.68
N VAL A 782 20.23 -24.95 -9.80
CA VAL A 782 19.10 -24.08 -10.11
C VAL A 782 19.60 -22.67 -10.46
N LYS A 783 20.54 -22.13 -9.68
CA LYS A 783 21.13 -20.81 -9.95
C LYS A 783 21.91 -20.77 -11.27
N GLU A 784 22.75 -21.75 -11.54
CA GLU A 784 23.49 -21.83 -12.82
C GLU A 784 22.53 -21.91 -14.01
N ASN A 785 21.43 -22.65 -13.87
CA ASN A 785 20.42 -22.73 -14.91
C ASN A 785 19.72 -21.38 -15.14
N ILE A 786 19.31 -20.70 -14.07
CA ILE A 786 18.70 -19.36 -14.16
C ILE A 786 19.68 -18.37 -14.82
N LEU A 787 20.95 -18.41 -14.43
CA LEU A 787 21.99 -17.57 -15.03
C LEU A 787 22.16 -17.85 -16.53
N LEU A 788 22.12 -19.11 -16.93
CA LEU A 788 22.20 -19.53 -18.32
C LEU A 788 20.97 -19.07 -19.12
N GLN A 789 19.76 -19.20 -18.57
CA GLN A 789 18.54 -18.68 -19.18
C GLN A 789 18.60 -17.16 -19.36
N ILE A 790 19.03 -16.41 -18.32
CA ILE A 790 19.20 -14.95 -18.39
C ILE A 790 20.22 -14.57 -19.46
N THR A 791 21.33 -15.30 -19.54
CA THR A 791 22.40 -15.04 -20.52
C THR A 791 21.93 -15.31 -21.94
N ASN A 792 21.23 -16.43 -22.15
CA ASN A 792 20.65 -16.79 -23.45
C ASN A 792 19.60 -15.75 -23.88
N ALA A 793 18.70 -15.36 -22.97
CA ALA A 793 17.71 -14.32 -23.21
C ALA A 793 18.36 -12.97 -23.57
N SER A 794 19.40 -12.57 -22.84
CA SER A 794 20.16 -11.35 -23.12
C SER A 794 20.86 -11.40 -24.47
N GLN A 795 21.32 -12.58 -24.91
CA GLN A 795 21.88 -12.78 -26.24
C GLN A 795 20.80 -12.71 -27.33
N MET A 796 19.62 -13.30 -27.10
CA MET A 796 18.49 -13.21 -28.03
C MET A 796 18.10 -11.75 -28.31
N ILE A 797 18.00 -10.92 -27.26
CA ILE A 797 17.70 -9.50 -27.41
C ILE A 797 18.80 -8.77 -28.21
N LYS A 798 20.07 -9.08 -27.96
CA LYS A 798 21.20 -8.44 -28.67
C LYS A 798 21.34 -8.87 -30.13
N LEU A 799 20.94 -10.09 -30.45
CA LEU A 799 21.02 -10.64 -31.81
C LEU A 799 19.82 -10.23 -32.66
N GLU A 800 18.75 -9.73 -32.05
CA GLU A 800 17.58 -9.22 -32.74
C GLU A 800 17.93 -7.99 -33.56
N ARG A 801 17.65 -8.04 -34.87
CA ARG A 801 17.99 -6.97 -35.81
C ARG A 801 16.84 -6.00 -36.06
N ASP A 802 15.63 -6.40 -35.69
CA ASP A 802 14.44 -5.58 -35.84
C ASP A 802 14.37 -4.56 -34.68
N PRO A 803 14.45 -3.24 -34.96
CA PRO A 803 14.33 -2.22 -33.94
C PRO A 803 12.92 -2.12 -33.33
N HIS A 804 11.91 -2.76 -33.92
CA HIS A 804 10.52 -2.76 -33.44
C HIS A 804 10.16 -4.03 -32.68
N ALA A 805 11.06 -5.02 -32.61
CA ALA A 805 10.84 -6.24 -31.84
C ALA A 805 10.83 -5.93 -30.33
N ALA A 806 9.66 -6.09 -29.71
CA ALA A 806 9.47 -5.94 -28.27
C ALA A 806 9.54 -7.30 -27.56
N PHE A 807 10.20 -7.32 -26.40
CA PHE A 807 10.34 -8.51 -25.56
C PHE A 807 9.58 -8.31 -24.25
N ALA A 808 8.88 -9.36 -23.81
CA ALA A 808 8.19 -9.42 -22.52
C ALA A 808 8.91 -10.40 -21.61
N LEU A 809 9.19 -10.02 -20.36
CA LEU A 809 9.81 -10.93 -19.38
C LEU A 809 8.76 -11.46 -18.42
N ILE A 810 8.70 -12.79 -18.26
CA ILE A 810 7.80 -13.47 -17.32
C ILE A 810 8.65 -14.32 -16.37
N ILE A 811 8.50 -14.10 -15.06
CA ILE A 811 9.26 -14.82 -14.04
C ILE A 811 8.38 -15.24 -12.86
N ASP A 812 8.53 -16.49 -12.41
CA ASP A 812 7.83 -17.01 -11.23
C ASP A 812 8.49 -16.57 -9.92
N GLY A 813 7.70 -16.46 -8.84
CA GLY A 813 8.13 -15.96 -7.54
C GLY A 813 9.20 -16.83 -6.86
N LYS A 814 9.22 -18.15 -7.12
CA LYS A 814 10.28 -19.04 -6.62
C LYS A 814 11.60 -18.74 -7.32
N THR A 815 11.59 -18.69 -8.65
CA THR A 815 12.74 -18.33 -9.50
C THR A 815 13.26 -16.93 -9.17
N LEU A 816 12.36 -15.98 -8.94
CA LEU A 816 12.66 -14.60 -8.57
C LEU A 816 13.43 -14.51 -7.24
N ALA A 817 13.16 -15.42 -6.29
CA ALA A 817 13.89 -15.43 -5.02
C ALA A 817 15.40 -15.65 -5.24
N TYR A 818 15.77 -16.57 -6.14
CA TYR A 818 17.15 -16.81 -6.53
C TYR A 818 17.72 -15.68 -7.39
N ALA A 819 16.92 -15.12 -8.30
CA ALA A 819 17.32 -14.00 -9.15
C ALA A 819 17.58 -12.70 -8.37
N LEU A 820 17.02 -12.54 -7.17
CA LEU A 820 17.23 -11.39 -6.29
C LEU A 820 18.46 -11.53 -5.38
N GLU A 821 19.16 -12.66 -5.36
CA GLU A 821 20.41 -12.84 -4.61
C GLU A 821 21.58 -12.08 -5.27
N ASP A 822 22.54 -11.61 -4.46
CA ASP A 822 23.55 -10.61 -4.87
C ASP A 822 24.45 -11.04 -6.05
N ASP A 823 24.57 -12.34 -6.30
CA ASP A 823 25.34 -12.94 -7.40
C ASP A 823 24.65 -12.82 -8.77
N VAL A 824 23.31 -12.90 -8.82
CA VAL A 824 22.51 -12.91 -10.07
C VAL A 824 21.74 -11.60 -10.29
N LYS A 825 21.45 -10.88 -9.20
CA LYS A 825 20.61 -9.67 -9.15
C LYS A 825 20.92 -8.63 -10.22
N GLN A 826 22.19 -8.39 -10.52
CA GLN A 826 22.58 -7.40 -11.53
C GLN A 826 22.30 -7.87 -12.96
N GLN A 827 22.50 -9.15 -13.27
CA GLN A 827 22.25 -9.69 -14.60
C GLN A 827 20.75 -9.76 -14.89
N PHE A 828 19.96 -10.17 -13.87
CA PHE A 828 18.51 -10.14 -13.95
C PHE A 828 17.99 -8.72 -14.23
N LEU A 829 18.48 -7.71 -13.51
CA LEU A 829 18.06 -6.33 -13.75
C LEU A 829 18.42 -5.85 -15.16
N VAL A 830 19.61 -6.16 -15.67
CA VAL A 830 20.03 -5.76 -17.02
C VAL A 830 19.08 -6.35 -18.08
N LEU A 831 18.71 -7.62 -17.94
CA LEU A 831 17.73 -8.26 -18.81
C LEU A 831 16.35 -7.59 -18.69
N ALA A 832 15.86 -7.43 -17.46
CA ALA A 832 14.52 -6.90 -17.20
C ALA A 832 14.34 -5.45 -17.69
N VAL A 833 15.38 -4.63 -17.62
CA VAL A 833 15.38 -3.25 -18.15
C VAL A 833 15.34 -3.22 -19.68
N GLN A 834 15.77 -4.28 -20.37
CA GLN A 834 15.71 -4.36 -21.84
C GLN A 834 14.33 -4.78 -22.35
N CYS A 835 13.53 -5.45 -21.52
CA CYS A 835 12.16 -5.83 -21.84
C CYS A 835 11.19 -4.65 -21.68
N ALA A 836 10.11 -4.65 -22.47
CA ALA A 836 9.10 -3.59 -22.46
C ALA A 836 8.15 -3.76 -21.27
N PRO A 837 7.37 -4.86 -21.17
CA PRO A 837 6.71 -5.28 -19.95
C PRO A 837 7.52 -6.35 -19.19
N VAL A 838 7.39 -6.33 -17.87
CA VAL A 838 7.88 -7.40 -16.97
C VAL A 838 6.73 -7.85 -16.10
N ILE A 839 6.45 -9.16 -16.09
CA ILE A 839 5.40 -9.77 -15.28
C ILE A 839 6.06 -10.73 -14.30
N CYS A 840 5.96 -10.41 -13.01
CA CYS A 840 6.40 -11.30 -11.95
C CYS A 840 5.17 -11.97 -11.32
N CYS A 841 5.13 -13.30 -11.35
CA CYS A 841 4.00 -14.10 -10.90
C CYS A 841 4.28 -14.73 -9.52
N ARG A 842 3.23 -15.11 -8.78
CA ARG A 842 3.33 -15.73 -7.44
C ARG A 842 4.28 -14.99 -6.46
N VAL A 843 4.31 -13.67 -6.54
CA VAL A 843 5.24 -12.82 -5.77
C VAL A 843 4.67 -12.54 -4.38
N SER A 844 5.47 -12.74 -3.33
CA SER A 844 5.09 -12.33 -1.97
C SER A 844 5.19 -10.81 -1.75
N PRO A 845 4.46 -10.22 -0.79
CA PRO A 845 4.54 -8.79 -0.47
C PRO A 845 5.98 -8.30 -0.22
N LYS A 846 6.79 -9.12 0.48
CA LYS A 846 8.20 -8.83 0.72
C LYS A 846 9.01 -8.79 -0.58
N GLN A 847 8.76 -9.72 -1.50
CA GLN A 847 9.43 -9.73 -2.80
C GLN A 847 9.02 -8.54 -3.66
N LYS A 848 7.76 -8.07 -3.61
CA LYS A 848 7.33 -6.85 -4.33
C LYS A 848 8.17 -5.63 -3.93
N ALA A 849 8.42 -5.46 -2.63
CA ALA A 849 9.30 -4.42 -2.11
C ALA A 849 10.76 -4.60 -2.55
N LEU A 850 11.29 -5.83 -2.53
CA LEU A 850 12.67 -6.11 -2.96
C LEU A 850 12.89 -5.85 -4.46
N VAL A 851 11.92 -6.20 -5.32
CA VAL A 851 11.97 -5.87 -6.76
C VAL A 851 11.95 -4.36 -6.96
N THR A 852 11.07 -3.65 -6.27
CA THR A 852 11.00 -2.18 -6.32
C THR A 852 12.34 -1.55 -5.94
N ARG A 853 12.94 -2.03 -4.84
CA ARG A 853 14.25 -1.57 -4.40
C ARG A 853 15.34 -1.85 -5.43
N LEU A 854 15.33 -3.03 -6.04
CA LEU A 854 16.27 -3.41 -7.09
C LEU A 854 16.17 -2.45 -8.30
N VAL A 855 14.96 -2.21 -8.80
CA VAL A 855 14.75 -1.31 -9.95
C VAL A 855 15.19 0.11 -9.61
N LYS A 856 14.81 0.61 -8.42
CA LYS A 856 15.17 1.94 -7.94
C LYS A 856 16.68 2.13 -7.79
N GLU A 857 17.34 1.28 -7.01
CA GLU A 857 18.78 1.40 -6.73
C GLU A 857 19.63 1.06 -7.97
N GLY A 858 19.18 0.10 -8.78
CA GLY A 858 19.95 -0.39 -9.92
C GLY A 858 19.84 0.45 -11.18
N THR A 859 18.66 1.02 -11.47
CA THR A 859 18.51 1.95 -12.61
C THR A 859 18.88 3.39 -12.25
N GLY A 860 18.72 3.79 -10.98
CA GLY A 860 18.87 5.18 -10.54
C GLY A 860 17.86 6.14 -11.19
N LYS A 861 16.78 5.62 -11.76
CA LYS A 861 15.67 6.36 -12.34
C LYS A 861 14.47 6.40 -11.38
N THR A 862 13.56 7.34 -11.60
CA THR A 862 12.41 7.54 -10.72
C THR A 862 11.42 6.39 -10.92
N THR A 863 11.20 5.63 -9.85
CA THR A 863 10.23 4.52 -9.84
C THR A 863 8.94 4.94 -9.16
N LEU A 864 7.80 4.61 -9.79
CA LEU A 864 6.48 4.76 -9.21
C LEU A 864 5.91 3.37 -8.87
N ALA A 865 5.31 3.23 -7.69
CA ALA A 865 4.56 2.04 -7.32
C ALA A 865 3.08 2.39 -7.12
N ILE A 866 2.18 1.57 -7.67
CA ILE A 866 0.73 1.70 -7.54
C ILE A 866 0.11 0.40 -7.01
N GLY A 867 -0.79 0.52 -6.05
CA GLY A 867 -1.50 -0.59 -5.42
C GLY A 867 -2.71 -0.11 -4.62
N ASP A 868 -3.58 -1.02 -4.21
CA ASP A 868 -4.80 -0.73 -3.42
C ASP A 868 -4.76 -1.40 -2.02
N GLY A 869 -4.10 -2.56 -1.91
CA GLY A 869 -4.13 -3.41 -0.72
C GLY A 869 -2.95 -3.29 0.25
N ALA A 870 -3.07 -4.03 1.37
CA ALA A 870 -2.04 -4.21 2.39
C ALA A 870 -0.72 -4.73 1.83
N ASN A 871 -0.83 -5.64 0.85
CA ASN A 871 0.27 -6.35 0.22
C ASN A 871 1.22 -5.40 -0.54
N ASP A 872 0.72 -4.23 -0.93
CA ASP A 872 1.44 -3.26 -1.75
C ASP A 872 2.07 -2.15 -0.93
N VAL A 873 1.73 -2.03 0.35
CA VAL A 873 2.29 -1.00 1.24
C VAL A 873 3.82 -1.03 1.26
N GLY A 874 4.42 -2.22 1.24
CA GLY A 874 5.88 -2.38 1.16
C GLY A 874 6.45 -1.87 -0.16
N MET A 875 5.78 -2.16 -1.28
CA MET A 875 6.13 -1.70 -2.62
C MET A 875 6.01 -0.16 -2.75
N ILE A 876 4.88 0.40 -2.32
CA ILE A 876 4.55 1.83 -2.33
C ILE A 876 5.54 2.65 -1.49
N LYS A 877 5.93 2.15 -0.31
CA LYS A 877 6.88 2.83 0.57
C LYS A 877 8.31 2.83 0.04
N GLU A 878 8.71 1.76 -0.65
CA GLU A 878 10.06 1.61 -1.18
C GLU A 878 10.29 2.44 -2.44
N ALA A 879 9.26 2.62 -3.28
CA ALA A 879 9.31 3.45 -4.47
C ALA A 879 9.60 4.93 -4.15
N ASP A 880 10.11 5.66 -5.15
CA ASP A 880 10.28 7.12 -5.03
C ASP A 880 8.92 7.80 -4.88
N ILE A 881 7.94 7.36 -5.69
CA ILE A 881 6.56 7.84 -5.64
C ILE A 881 5.63 6.65 -5.37
N GLY A 882 4.82 6.76 -4.32
CA GLY A 882 3.74 5.83 -4.04
C GLY A 882 2.38 6.38 -4.45
N VAL A 883 1.62 5.63 -5.25
CA VAL A 883 0.22 5.92 -5.58
C VAL A 883 -0.69 4.86 -4.96
N GLY A 884 -1.68 5.28 -4.18
CA GLY A 884 -2.68 4.39 -3.61
C GLY A 884 -3.99 4.48 -4.37
N ILE A 885 -4.58 3.36 -4.76
CA ILE A 885 -5.95 3.32 -5.28
C ILE A 885 -6.93 3.22 -4.10
N SER A 886 -7.92 4.10 -4.05
CA SER A 886 -9.01 4.00 -3.07
C SER A 886 -10.07 3.01 -3.59
N GLY A 887 -9.76 1.73 -3.47
CA GLY A 887 -10.60 0.60 -3.89
C GLY A 887 -11.38 -0.05 -2.75
N VAL A 888 -11.90 -1.25 -3.00
CA VAL A 888 -12.77 -2.02 -2.07
C VAL A 888 -11.94 -2.84 -1.06
N GLU A 889 -10.69 -3.20 -1.39
CA GLU A 889 -9.80 -4.02 -0.55
C GLU A 889 -9.17 -3.27 0.63
N GLY A 890 -9.30 -1.94 0.67
CA GLY A 890 -8.45 -1.19 1.58
C GLY A 890 -8.24 0.28 1.26
N MET A 891 -7.76 0.99 2.27
CA MET A 891 -7.17 2.33 2.27
C MET A 891 -5.75 2.26 2.86
N GLN A 892 -5.23 1.08 3.20
CA GLN A 892 -3.85 0.92 3.68
C GLN A 892 -2.83 1.43 2.67
N ALA A 893 -2.99 1.07 1.39
CA ALA A 893 -2.18 1.61 0.31
C ALA A 893 -2.32 3.13 0.23
N VAL A 894 -3.55 3.65 0.27
CA VAL A 894 -3.86 5.09 0.27
C VAL A 894 -3.19 5.84 1.43
N MET A 895 -3.26 5.29 2.64
CA MET A 895 -2.66 5.88 3.84
C MET A 895 -1.13 5.92 3.77
N ALA A 896 -0.53 4.90 3.15
CA ALA A 896 0.91 4.77 2.95
C ALA A 896 1.44 5.54 1.72
N SER A 897 0.56 5.95 0.79
CA SER A 897 0.90 6.57 -0.48
C SER A 897 1.17 8.08 -0.39
N ASP A 898 1.89 8.59 -1.39
CA ASP A 898 2.16 10.01 -1.61
C ASP A 898 0.98 10.70 -2.32
N PHE A 899 0.34 9.99 -3.26
CA PHE A 899 -0.85 10.40 -4.00
C PHE A 899 -1.92 9.32 -3.92
N SER A 900 -3.19 9.70 -3.82
CA SER A 900 -4.31 8.76 -3.90
C SER A 900 -5.22 9.08 -5.08
N ILE A 901 -5.66 8.05 -5.80
CA ILE A 901 -6.62 8.15 -6.90
C ILE A 901 -7.70 7.08 -6.73
N ALA A 902 -8.89 7.27 -7.31
CA ALA A 902 -9.97 6.29 -7.15
C ALA A 902 -9.89 5.11 -8.12
N GLN A 903 -9.36 5.31 -9.33
CA GLN A 903 -9.28 4.29 -10.38
C GLN A 903 -7.96 4.39 -11.14
N PHE A 904 -7.49 3.28 -11.69
CA PHE A 904 -6.23 3.21 -12.43
C PHE A 904 -6.19 4.14 -13.64
N ARG A 905 -7.31 4.36 -14.34
CA ARG A 905 -7.39 5.25 -15.51
C ARG A 905 -6.95 6.70 -15.22
N PHE A 906 -7.05 7.16 -13.98
CA PHE A 906 -6.62 8.52 -13.62
C PHE A 906 -5.09 8.66 -13.55
N LEU A 907 -4.35 7.54 -13.54
CA LEU A 907 -2.88 7.56 -13.58
C LEU A 907 -2.35 8.20 -14.86
N GLU A 908 -3.02 8.00 -16.00
CA GLU A 908 -2.73 8.68 -17.27
C GLU A 908 -2.67 10.20 -17.05
N ARG A 909 -3.73 10.76 -16.48
CA ARG A 909 -3.85 12.20 -16.29
C ARG A 909 -2.89 12.72 -15.22
N LEU A 910 -2.72 11.99 -14.13
CA LEU A 910 -1.80 12.35 -13.05
C LEU A 910 -0.36 12.46 -13.54
N LEU A 911 0.10 11.54 -14.38
CA LEU A 911 1.49 11.53 -14.88
C LEU A 911 1.67 12.41 -16.11
N VAL A 912 0.87 12.19 -17.15
CA VAL A 912 1.07 12.82 -18.46
C VAL A 912 0.68 14.30 -18.44
N VAL A 913 -0.34 14.70 -17.67
CA VAL A 913 -0.77 16.10 -17.58
C VAL A 913 -0.11 16.78 -16.38
N HIS A 914 -0.46 16.37 -15.15
CA HIS A 914 0.01 17.05 -13.94
C HIS A 914 1.50 16.87 -13.74
N GLY A 915 2.02 15.65 -13.86
CA GLY A 915 3.45 15.37 -13.72
C GLY A 915 4.29 16.17 -14.72
N HIS A 916 3.94 16.12 -16.02
CA HIS A 916 4.62 16.90 -17.05
C HIS A 916 4.56 18.41 -16.79
N TRP A 917 3.39 18.96 -16.45
CA TRP A 917 3.24 20.39 -16.16
C TRP A 917 4.03 20.83 -14.93
N CYS A 918 3.97 20.05 -13.84
CA CYS A 918 4.71 20.33 -12.61
C CYS A 918 6.21 20.34 -12.86
N TYR A 919 6.72 19.31 -13.56
CA TYR A 919 8.13 19.22 -13.93
C TYR A 919 8.56 20.40 -14.82
N LYS A 920 7.84 20.65 -15.92
CA LYS A 920 8.17 21.72 -16.87
C LYS A 920 8.16 23.10 -16.23
N ARG A 921 7.13 23.42 -15.43
CA ARG A 921 6.99 24.71 -14.75
C ARG A 921 8.13 24.94 -13.75
N ILE A 922 8.47 23.93 -12.94
CA ILE A 922 9.57 24.05 -11.97
C ILE A 922 10.91 24.18 -12.70
N ALA A 923 11.17 23.36 -13.73
CA ALA A 923 12.40 23.44 -14.51
C ALA A 923 12.58 24.82 -15.17
N GLN A 924 11.53 25.34 -15.83
CA GLN A 924 11.56 26.67 -16.45
C GLN A 924 11.77 27.78 -15.42
N MET A 925 11.11 27.69 -14.27
CA MET A 925 11.24 28.65 -13.18
C MET A 925 12.66 28.69 -12.62
N VAL A 926 13.28 27.53 -12.37
CA VAL A 926 14.67 27.45 -11.89
C VAL A 926 15.62 28.07 -12.90
N ILE A 927 15.51 27.68 -14.19
CA ILE A 927 16.37 28.20 -15.25
C ILE A 927 16.21 29.72 -15.42
N MET A 928 14.97 30.22 -15.49
CA MET A 928 14.73 31.67 -15.60
C MET A 928 15.30 32.43 -14.41
N ARG A 929 15.11 31.92 -13.19
CA ARG A 929 15.60 32.56 -11.97
C ARG A 929 17.13 32.60 -11.96
N ASP A 930 17.79 31.51 -12.30
CA ASP A 930 19.24 31.43 -12.35
C ASP A 930 19.83 32.33 -13.46
N CYS A 931 19.23 32.34 -14.65
CA CYS A 931 19.66 33.22 -15.75
C CYS A 931 19.56 34.70 -15.38
N LEU A 932 18.48 35.08 -14.71
CA LEU A 932 18.26 36.45 -14.23
C LEU A 932 19.37 36.89 -13.25
N HIS A 933 19.66 36.05 -12.25
CA HIS A 933 20.69 36.33 -11.23
C HIS A 933 22.10 36.32 -11.81
N PHE A 934 22.36 35.44 -12.78
CA PHE A 934 23.61 35.38 -13.51
C PHE A 934 23.86 36.66 -14.34
N SER A 935 22.87 37.09 -15.14
CA SER A 935 22.97 38.31 -15.94
C SER A 935 23.19 39.55 -15.06
N PHE A 936 22.46 39.62 -13.95
CA PHE A 936 22.59 40.70 -12.98
C PHE A 936 24.00 40.73 -12.35
N SER A 937 24.51 39.58 -11.91
CA SER A 937 25.85 39.45 -11.32
C SER A 937 26.97 39.76 -12.31
N CYS A 938 26.84 39.33 -13.56
CA CYS A 938 27.80 39.65 -14.62
C CYS A 938 27.87 41.16 -14.88
N THR A 939 26.71 41.84 -14.90
CA THR A 939 26.64 43.29 -15.06
C THR A 939 27.34 44.01 -13.89
N LEU A 940 27.11 43.55 -12.66
CA LEU A 940 27.74 44.10 -11.47
C LEU A 940 29.27 43.88 -11.46
N SER A 941 29.72 42.71 -11.91
CA SER A 941 31.14 42.38 -12.05
C SER A 941 31.83 43.23 -13.13
N ALA A 942 31.20 43.40 -14.29
CA ALA A 942 31.70 44.26 -15.37
C ALA A 942 31.78 45.73 -14.93
N TRP A 943 30.75 46.22 -14.23
CA TRP A 943 30.74 47.55 -13.64
C TRP A 943 31.86 47.73 -12.60
N SER A 944 32.07 46.74 -11.74
CA SER A 944 33.12 46.75 -10.73
C SER A 944 34.52 46.78 -11.34
N THR A 945 34.74 46.06 -12.44
CA THR A 945 36.02 46.02 -13.16
C THR A 945 36.33 47.36 -13.83
N SER A 946 35.31 48.05 -14.35
CA SER A 946 35.44 49.40 -14.93
C SER A 946 35.60 50.49 -13.86
N ASN A 947 34.85 50.31 -12.75
CA ASN A 947 34.79 51.07 -11.49
C ASN A 947 36.11 51.60 -10.91
N SER A 948 37.06 50.70 -10.66
CA SER A 948 38.34 50.98 -9.96
C SER A 948 38.26 51.62 -8.55
N VAL A 949 37.06 51.92 -8.04
CA VAL A 949 36.80 52.68 -6.79
C VAL A 949 36.16 51.77 -5.74
N PRO A 950 36.41 51.98 -4.43
CA PRO A 950 35.76 51.23 -3.34
C PRO A 950 34.23 51.24 -3.48
N LEU A 951 33.68 50.04 -3.61
CA LEU A 951 32.29 49.76 -3.96
C LEU A 951 31.38 50.08 -2.77
N ARG A 952 30.80 51.28 -2.73
CA ARG A 952 29.64 51.60 -1.87
C ARG A 952 28.39 51.83 -2.75
N PRO A 953 27.49 50.85 -2.85
CA PRO A 953 26.27 50.98 -3.65
C PRO A 953 25.23 51.81 -2.89
N SER A 954 25.40 53.13 -2.81
CA SER A 954 24.49 54.01 -2.07
C SER A 954 23.15 54.29 -2.78
N GLY A 955 23.04 54.03 -4.09
CA GLY A 955 21.78 54.17 -4.86
C GLY A 955 21.18 52.86 -5.40
N LEU A 956 21.97 51.78 -5.48
CA LEU A 956 21.54 50.48 -6.04
C LEU A 956 20.91 49.55 -4.99
N LEU A 957 21.06 49.84 -3.69
CA LEU A 957 20.68 48.94 -2.59
C LEU A 957 19.17 48.60 -2.59
N PHE A 958 18.32 49.58 -2.90
CA PHE A 958 16.86 49.40 -2.95
C PHE A 958 16.44 48.53 -4.14
N LEU A 959 17.01 48.78 -5.32
CA LEU A 959 16.80 47.97 -6.53
C LEU A 959 17.32 46.53 -6.33
N LEU A 960 18.49 46.36 -5.71
CA LEU A 960 19.09 45.06 -5.39
C LEU A 960 18.21 44.20 -4.47
N GLN A 961 17.58 44.84 -3.49
CA GLN A 961 16.73 44.18 -2.51
C GLN A 961 15.33 43.87 -3.09
N GLU A 962 14.75 44.76 -3.90
CA GLU A 962 13.50 44.49 -4.60
C GLU A 962 13.65 43.37 -5.64
N TYR A 963 14.74 43.34 -6.40
CA TYR A 963 14.98 42.37 -7.47
C TYR A 963 15.08 40.92 -7.00
N SER A 964 15.59 40.71 -5.77
CA SER A 964 15.78 39.38 -5.18
C SER A 964 14.53 38.85 -4.47
N ILE A 965 13.71 39.74 -3.92
CA ILE A 965 12.58 39.40 -3.04
C ILE A 965 11.23 39.50 -3.75
N TRP A 966 11.02 40.53 -4.57
CA TRP A 966 9.74 40.79 -5.22
C TRP A 966 9.75 40.25 -6.66
N PRO A 967 8.79 39.38 -7.02
CA PRO A 967 8.53 39.13 -8.43
C PRO A 967 7.96 40.43 -9.02
N HIS A 968 8.73 41.12 -9.86
CA HIS A 968 8.24 42.33 -10.51
C HIS A 968 6.96 42.01 -11.31
N PRO A 969 5.88 42.80 -11.17
CA PRO A 969 4.66 42.64 -11.97
C PRO A 969 4.77 43.19 -13.41
N PHE A 970 5.98 43.54 -13.88
CA PHE A 970 6.21 44.17 -15.19
C PHE A 970 6.52 43.16 -16.33
N LEU A 971 5.91 41.98 -16.28
CA LEU A 971 5.87 41.01 -17.38
C LEU A 971 4.44 40.45 -17.53
N LEU A 972 3.46 41.37 -17.56
CA LEU A 972 2.10 41.15 -18.06
C LEU A 972 1.97 41.82 -19.42
#